data_AF-B1FMA0-F1
#
_entry.id   AF-B1FMA0-F1
#
_cell.length_a   1.000
_cell.length_b   1.000
_cell.length_c   1.000
_cell.angle_alpha   90.00
_cell.angle_beta   90.00
_cell.angle_gamma   90.00
#
_symmetry.space_group_name_H-M   'P 1'
#
loop_
_entity.id
_entity.type
_entity.pdbx_description
1 polymer ?
#
loop_
_entity_poly.entity_id
_entity_poly.type
_entity_poly.pdbx_seq_one_letter_code
_entity_poly.pdbx_strand_id
1 'polypeptide(L)'
;MSEQHPSRPWLTLLLAVVNTVIFMLMWRQASYGSLSNALLLDWGANFAPYTLTGQPWRLLSSAFLHGSWIHLALNMYMLVVLGTVLERAGGTLRFGVAYLLSALGGSLLSALWHGYHEVGSTTFAFGVALASSGIQPVVSVGASGALMGLAGAAAAFALRRRHDSAGDAPVAINLGALGQVIAINLGSGFLISGIDQAAHLGGVVVGFIAGWLMYGAGRSMRVAVPLVLAVLGSAAMLFAAQRAGSEELQGWRDATHRDVERDAAKRKAQQQAAAIAEQIRDDEQHRPTPVSAEQAAGTVVPVGKWPYAMVLGTSGKRLYVTDNDRNTLVVVDVERQAVVRTIAGEPFATGLDGCPGNMCRGRGASGVYVSPDERYAYVASMRESGLARIDLNSGAIVDGVTLGRFPRAIVASASNDRLYVLNSVDDTISVVSLAHWPQVIATLRLGDHDASSVEFGRALSMWLSPDGRRLYAYAMQKGAIVAFDTAMNALVETYPVDSDFIQAQPGEKGAGIWIYNKSSVQWRDASSLAVRDSYPVCQTSMHSFDGSGDGSLIAVTGYDDKPMRVIKTATRRTVGEFPVAGGVSQVIFAPDHKTLFALGAAGTLSFLRMDRSLDYLQDGGDGEFLCAASAAGTDDDGSE
;
A
#
# COMPACT_ATOMS: atom_id res chain seq x y z
N MET A 1 22.80 -54.35 38.39
CA MET A 1 21.50 -53.82 37.94
C MET A 1 21.71 -52.35 37.63
N SER A 2 21.78 -51.94 36.35
CA SER A 2 21.79 -50.50 36.02
C SER A 2 20.34 -50.02 35.98
N GLU A 3 19.97 -49.10 36.86
CA GLU A 3 18.70 -48.39 36.75
C GLU A 3 18.67 -47.65 35.41
N GLN A 4 17.84 -48.12 34.47
CA GLN A 4 17.52 -47.37 33.27
C GLN A 4 16.60 -46.22 33.69
N HIS A 5 17.14 -45.01 33.78
CA HIS A 5 16.32 -43.80 33.91
C HIS A 5 15.32 -43.77 32.73
N PRO A 6 14.00 -43.65 32.99
CA PRO A 6 13.03 -43.55 31.91
C PRO A 6 13.34 -42.30 31.08
N SER A 7 13.63 -42.49 29.79
CA SER A 7 13.88 -41.38 28.87
C SER A 7 12.65 -40.47 28.84
N ARG A 8 12.86 -39.18 29.12
CA ARG A 8 11.80 -38.16 29.06
C ARG A 8 11.28 -38.07 27.60
N PRO A 9 9.95 -37.97 27.39
CA PRO A 9 9.32 -37.97 26.06
C PRO A 9 9.48 -36.60 25.37
N TRP A 10 10.73 -36.21 25.08
CA TRP A 10 11.06 -34.88 24.59
C TRP A 10 10.47 -34.59 23.20
N LEU A 11 10.41 -35.57 22.30
CA LEU A 11 9.88 -35.33 20.96
C LEU A 11 8.35 -35.16 20.98
N THR A 12 7.65 -35.92 21.81
CA THR A 12 6.21 -35.74 22.03
C THR A 12 5.90 -34.33 22.51
N LEU A 13 6.62 -33.84 23.52
CA LEU A 13 6.45 -32.49 24.06
C LEU A 13 6.82 -31.42 23.03
N LEU A 14 7.92 -31.61 22.30
CA LEU A 14 8.34 -30.69 21.24
C LEU A 14 7.26 -30.56 20.16
N LEU A 15 6.72 -31.67 19.66
CA LEU A 15 5.64 -31.67 18.68
C LEU A 15 4.41 -30.95 19.22
N ALA A 16 4.04 -31.15 20.49
CA ALA A 16 2.91 -30.46 21.10
C ALA A 16 3.12 -28.94 21.16
N VAL A 17 4.33 -28.50 21.54
CA VAL A 17 4.70 -27.07 21.57
C VAL A 17 4.67 -26.49 20.17
N VAL A 18 5.27 -27.15 19.18
CA VAL A 18 5.31 -26.68 17.79
C VAL A 18 3.90 -26.50 17.22
N ASN A 19 3.02 -27.49 17.39
CA ASN A 19 1.62 -27.40 16.96
C ASN A 19 0.87 -26.25 17.63
N THR A 20 1.10 -26.05 18.94
CA THR A 20 0.47 -24.97 19.69
C THR A 20 0.97 -23.60 19.22
N VAL A 21 2.28 -23.44 19.00
CA VAL A 21 2.87 -22.18 18.50
C VAL A 21 2.36 -21.84 17.10
N ILE A 22 2.35 -22.81 16.18
CA ILE A 22 1.83 -22.62 14.82
C ILE A 22 0.36 -22.18 14.87
N PHE A 23 -0.47 -22.84 15.67
CA PHE A 23 -1.87 -22.47 15.83
C PHE A 23 -2.02 -21.05 16.39
N MET A 24 -1.24 -20.66 17.40
CA MET A 24 -1.29 -19.30 17.98
C MET A 24 -0.91 -18.21 16.96
N LEU A 25 0.11 -18.46 16.12
CA LEU A 25 0.52 -17.52 15.09
C LEU A 25 -0.55 -17.39 13.99
N MET A 26 -1.19 -18.49 13.61
CA MET A 26 -2.29 -18.48 12.65
C MET A 26 -3.55 -17.82 13.22
N TRP A 27 -3.87 -18.07 14.50
CA TRP A 27 -5.03 -17.47 15.19
C TRP A 27 -4.97 -15.95 15.28
N ARG A 28 -3.76 -15.36 15.34
CA ARG A 28 -3.58 -13.89 15.27
C ARG A 28 -4.05 -13.26 13.96
N GLN A 29 -4.19 -14.07 12.91
CA GLN A 29 -4.66 -13.65 11.59
C GLN A 29 -6.13 -14.06 11.34
N ALA A 30 -6.79 -14.65 12.33
CA ALA A 30 -8.18 -15.09 12.23
C ALA A 30 -9.14 -13.89 12.21
N SER A 31 -10.14 -13.95 11.33
CA SER A 31 -11.23 -12.98 11.28
C SER A 31 -12.46 -13.55 11.99
N TYR A 32 -13.19 -12.71 12.74
CA TYR A 32 -14.45 -13.07 13.40
C TYR A 32 -14.39 -14.30 14.33
N GLY A 33 -13.21 -14.59 14.92
CA GLY A 33 -13.04 -15.72 15.83
C GLY A 33 -13.10 -17.09 15.16
N SER A 34 -12.86 -17.18 13.85
CA SER A 34 -12.78 -18.45 13.11
C SER A 34 -11.63 -18.45 12.10
N LEU A 35 -11.12 -19.65 11.78
CA LEU A 35 -10.07 -19.84 10.77
C LEU A 35 -10.73 -20.17 9.43
N SER A 36 -10.61 -19.27 8.46
CA SER A 36 -11.16 -19.49 7.11
C SER A 36 -10.36 -20.56 6.36
N ASN A 37 -11.01 -21.25 5.41
CA ASN A 37 -10.33 -22.19 4.52
C ASN A 37 -9.20 -21.51 3.74
N ALA A 38 -9.40 -20.26 3.29
CA ALA A 38 -8.37 -19.49 2.62
C ALA A 38 -7.12 -19.30 3.49
N LEU A 39 -7.29 -18.95 4.77
CA LEU A 39 -6.17 -18.81 5.70
C LEU A 39 -5.49 -20.16 5.97
N LEU A 40 -6.25 -21.25 6.14
CA LEU A 40 -5.68 -22.60 6.28
C LEU A 40 -4.85 -23.00 5.05
N LEU A 41 -5.33 -22.67 3.85
CA LEU A 41 -4.63 -22.92 2.60
C LEU A 41 -3.36 -22.06 2.47
N ASP A 42 -3.37 -20.80 2.88
CA ASP A 42 -2.17 -19.95 2.94
C ASP A 42 -1.09 -20.57 3.83
N TRP A 43 -1.51 -21.16 4.95
CA TRP A 43 -0.62 -21.81 5.91
C TRP A 43 -0.19 -23.23 5.52
N GLY A 44 -0.69 -23.75 4.40
CA GLY A 44 -0.27 -25.05 3.87
C GLY A 44 -1.19 -26.23 4.18
N ALA A 45 -2.48 -26.00 4.37
CA ALA A 45 -3.46 -27.08 4.49
C ALA A 45 -3.45 -27.99 3.27
N ASN A 46 -3.79 -29.26 3.48
CA ASN A 46 -3.82 -30.25 2.42
C ASN A 46 -5.09 -30.05 1.62
N PHE A 47 -4.94 -29.88 0.31
CA PHE A 47 -6.05 -29.64 -0.61
C PHE A 47 -5.68 -30.24 -1.94
N ALA A 48 -6.41 -31.26 -2.37
CA ALA A 48 -6.04 -32.07 -3.53
C ALA A 48 -5.71 -31.23 -4.79
N PRO A 49 -6.51 -30.19 -5.15
CA PRO A 49 -6.20 -29.31 -6.26
C PRO A 49 -4.84 -28.60 -6.17
N TYR A 50 -4.30 -28.32 -4.98
CA TYR A 50 -2.95 -27.74 -4.84
C TYR A 50 -1.88 -28.82 -4.67
N THR A 51 -2.14 -29.79 -3.81
CA THR A 51 -1.17 -30.84 -3.45
C THR A 51 -0.80 -31.69 -4.66
N LEU A 52 -1.79 -32.13 -5.45
CA LEU A 52 -1.57 -33.03 -6.58
C LEU A 52 -1.12 -32.31 -7.86
N THR A 53 -1.24 -30.99 -7.94
CA THR A 53 -0.89 -30.20 -9.15
C THR A 53 0.37 -29.34 -8.97
N GLY A 54 1.14 -29.53 -7.89
CA GLY A 54 2.47 -28.92 -7.76
C GLY A 54 2.89 -28.43 -6.38
N GLN A 55 2.07 -28.59 -5.34
CA GLN A 55 2.41 -28.19 -3.96
C GLN A 55 2.50 -29.40 -3.00
N PRO A 56 3.36 -30.40 -3.27
CA PRO A 56 3.41 -31.64 -2.48
C PRO A 56 3.89 -31.43 -1.02
N TRP A 57 4.56 -30.31 -0.75
CA TRP A 57 4.96 -29.93 0.61
C TRP A 57 3.76 -29.78 1.57
N ARG A 58 2.55 -29.55 1.02
CA ARG A 58 1.29 -29.51 1.78
C ARG A 58 0.98 -30.80 2.52
N LEU A 59 1.49 -31.94 2.04
CA LEU A 59 1.36 -33.22 2.72
C LEU A 59 1.97 -33.19 4.12
N LEU A 60 3.08 -32.45 4.26
CA LEU A 60 3.77 -32.31 5.53
C LEU A 60 3.22 -31.15 6.37
N SER A 61 3.04 -29.97 5.78
CA SER A 61 2.63 -28.77 6.54
C SER A 61 1.24 -28.92 7.16
N SER A 62 0.30 -29.54 6.45
CA SER A 62 -1.07 -29.79 6.93
C SER A 62 -1.14 -30.55 8.25
N ALA A 63 -0.18 -31.44 8.51
CA ALA A 63 -0.10 -32.21 9.75
C ALA A 63 0.18 -31.36 10.99
N PHE A 64 0.57 -30.09 10.82
CA PHE A 64 0.84 -29.16 11.91
C PHE A 64 -0.24 -28.08 12.07
N LEU A 65 -1.21 -28.00 11.16
CA LEU A 65 -2.28 -27.01 11.18
C LEU A 65 -3.50 -27.54 11.93
N HIS A 66 -4.30 -26.67 12.56
CA HIS A 66 -5.52 -27.06 13.26
C HIS A 66 -6.62 -26.03 12.98
N GLY A 67 -7.82 -26.49 12.64
CA GLY A 67 -8.93 -25.62 12.25
C GLY A 67 -9.71 -24.96 13.41
N SER A 68 -9.49 -25.38 14.66
CA SER A 68 -10.19 -24.80 15.82
C SER A 68 -9.49 -25.11 17.14
N TRP A 69 -9.85 -24.38 18.20
CA TRP A 69 -9.35 -24.62 19.57
C TRP A 69 -9.62 -26.02 20.07
N ILE A 70 -10.84 -26.53 19.88
CA ILE A 70 -11.20 -27.88 20.30
C ILE A 70 -10.43 -28.94 19.51
N HIS A 71 -10.24 -28.70 18.21
CA HIS A 71 -9.47 -29.59 17.35
C HIS A 71 -8.00 -29.66 17.81
N LEU A 72 -7.37 -28.52 18.13
CA LEU A 72 -6.02 -28.48 18.71
C LEU A 72 -5.98 -29.23 20.06
N ALA A 73 -6.88 -28.91 20.98
CA ALA A 73 -6.88 -29.48 22.34
C ALA A 73 -6.95 -31.01 22.32
N LEU A 74 -7.86 -31.58 21.52
CA LEU A 74 -8.00 -33.03 21.39
C LEU A 74 -6.77 -33.68 20.76
N ASN A 75 -6.16 -33.06 19.73
CA ASN A 75 -4.92 -33.57 19.15
C ASN A 75 -3.75 -33.53 20.14
N MET A 76 -3.60 -32.43 20.89
CA MET A 76 -2.51 -32.30 21.86
C MET A 76 -2.69 -33.29 23.01
N TYR A 77 -3.91 -33.48 23.50
CA TYR A 77 -4.23 -34.51 24.49
C TYR A 77 -3.83 -35.90 23.99
N MET A 78 -4.28 -36.29 22.80
CA MET A 78 -3.98 -37.60 22.22
C MET A 78 -2.48 -37.78 21.92
N LEU A 79 -1.80 -36.73 21.45
CA LEU A 79 -0.36 -36.72 21.23
C LEU A 79 0.39 -36.98 22.54
N VAL A 80 0.03 -36.29 23.62
CA VAL A 80 0.70 -36.46 24.91
C VAL A 80 0.42 -37.85 25.49
N VAL A 81 -0.82 -38.33 25.45
CA VAL A 81 -1.20 -39.64 25.99
C VAL A 81 -0.55 -40.78 25.21
N LEU A 82 -0.78 -40.86 23.90
CA LEU A 82 -0.31 -41.96 23.07
C LEU A 82 1.17 -41.82 22.70
N GLY A 83 1.61 -40.60 22.41
CA GLY A 83 3.00 -40.32 22.04
C GLY A 83 3.98 -40.60 23.16
N THR A 84 3.64 -40.23 24.41
CA THR A 84 4.51 -40.53 25.56
C THR A 84 4.70 -42.03 25.76
N VAL A 85 3.64 -42.82 25.59
CA VAL A 85 3.71 -44.29 25.72
C VAL A 85 4.59 -44.88 24.63
N LEU A 86 4.38 -44.48 23.37
CA LEU A 86 5.13 -45.02 22.23
C LEU A 86 6.58 -44.55 22.19
N GLU A 87 6.86 -43.31 22.56
CA GLU A 87 8.23 -42.78 22.65
C GLU A 87 9.03 -43.53 23.72
N ARG A 88 8.43 -43.78 24.88
CA ARG A 88 9.07 -44.56 25.97
C ARG A 88 9.24 -46.03 25.60
N ALA A 89 8.25 -46.63 24.94
CA ALA A 89 8.30 -48.06 24.59
C ALA A 89 9.18 -48.36 23.36
N GLY A 90 9.14 -47.49 22.35
CA GLY A 90 9.78 -47.70 21.05
C GLY A 90 11.09 -46.95 20.84
N GLY A 91 11.34 -45.91 21.64
CA GLY A 91 12.44 -44.97 21.50
C GLY A 91 12.12 -43.79 20.58
N THR A 92 12.69 -42.62 20.87
CA THR A 92 12.39 -41.34 20.21
C THR A 92 12.52 -41.37 18.69
N LEU A 93 13.56 -42.01 18.14
CA LEU A 93 13.75 -42.06 16.67
C LEU A 93 12.63 -42.85 15.97
N ARG A 94 12.23 -44.00 16.52
CA ARG A 94 11.18 -44.84 15.91
C ARG A 94 9.82 -44.19 16.04
N PHE A 95 9.55 -43.54 17.17
CA PHE A 95 8.36 -42.73 17.37
C PHE A 95 8.28 -41.60 16.34
N GLY A 96 9.36 -40.82 16.19
CA GLY A 96 9.40 -39.70 15.24
C GLY A 96 9.18 -40.14 13.79
N VAL A 97 9.82 -41.23 13.37
CA VAL A 97 9.63 -41.78 12.02
C VAL A 97 8.22 -42.34 11.82
N ALA A 98 7.67 -43.06 12.81
CA ALA A 98 6.28 -43.53 12.73
C ALA A 98 5.30 -42.36 12.59
N TYR A 99 5.44 -41.33 13.43
CA TYR A 99 4.62 -40.12 13.38
C TYR A 99 4.70 -39.45 12.00
N LEU A 100 5.90 -39.22 11.49
CA LEU A 100 6.12 -38.55 10.21
C LEU A 100 5.55 -39.35 9.02
N LEU A 101 5.82 -40.65 8.97
CA LEU A 101 5.32 -41.50 7.89
C LEU A 101 3.80 -41.59 7.91
N SER A 102 3.19 -41.69 9.10
CA SER A 102 1.75 -41.68 9.25
C SER A 102 1.11 -40.35 8.87
N ALA A 103 1.75 -39.22 9.19
CA ALA A 103 1.31 -37.90 8.76
C ALA A 103 1.28 -37.79 7.23
N LEU A 104 2.40 -38.13 6.57
CA LEU A 104 2.53 -38.08 5.11
C LEU A 104 1.58 -39.07 4.42
N GLY A 105 1.48 -40.29 4.94
CA GLY A 105 0.60 -41.33 4.42
C GLY A 105 -0.88 -40.97 4.52
N GLY A 106 -1.29 -40.40 5.65
CA GLY A 106 -2.64 -39.87 5.84
C GLY A 106 -2.94 -38.74 4.86
N SER A 107 -2.10 -37.69 4.83
CA SER A 107 -2.30 -36.56 3.91
C SER A 107 -2.29 -36.98 2.44
N LEU A 108 -1.47 -37.97 2.06
CA LEU A 108 -1.41 -38.46 0.68
C LEU A 108 -2.69 -39.22 0.31
N LEU A 109 -3.18 -40.11 1.17
CA LEU A 109 -4.43 -40.82 0.91
C LEU A 109 -5.61 -39.85 0.85
N SER A 110 -5.65 -38.86 1.75
CA SER A 110 -6.64 -37.77 1.70
C SER A 110 -6.60 -37.01 0.37
N ALA A 111 -5.41 -36.58 -0.07
CA ALA A 111 -5.27 -35.85 -1.33
C ALA A 111 -5.72 -36.69 -2.54
N LEU A 112 -5.35 -37.97 -2.59
CA LEU A 112 -5.76 -38.86 -3.68
C LEU A 112 -7.26 -39.17 -3.64
N TRP A 113 -7.83 -39.38 -2.46
CA TRP A 113 -9.25 -39.64 -2.31
C TRP A 113 -10.08 -38.43 -2.75
N HIS A 114 -9.82 -37.26 -2.18
CA HIS A 114 -10.55 -36.03 -2.51
C HIS A 114 -10.20 -35.44 -3.89
N GLY A 115 -9.15 -35.95 -4.55
CA GLY A 115 -8.74 -35.51 -5.88
C GLY A 115 -9.23 -36.38 -7.02
N TYR A 116 -9.66 -37.62 -6.76
CA TYR A 116 -10.07 -38.57 -7.81
C TYR A 116 -11.36 -39.34 -7.50
N HIS A 117 -11.90 -39.24 -6.28
CA HIS A 117 -13.19 -39.85 -5.97
C HIS A 117 -14.32 -38.91 -6.39
N GLU A 118 -15.02 -39.28 -7.47
CA GLU A 118 -16.21 -38.57 -7.93
C GLU A 118 -17.39 -38.85 -7.00
N VAL A 119 -18.09 -37.78 -6.63
CA VAL A 119 -19.31 -37.84 -5.82
C VAL A 119 -20.45 -37.30 -6.67
N GLY A 120 -21.53 -38.09 -6.80
CA GLY A 120 -22.77 -37.62 -7.41
C GLY A 120 -23.52 -36.70 -6.44
N SER A 121 -23.96 -35.54 -6.92
CA SER A 121 -24.81 -34.62 -6.18
C SER A 121 -26.08 -34.31 -6.99
N THR A 122 -27.19 -34.11 -6.28
CA THR A 122 -28.46 -33.69 -6.91
C THR A 122 -28.85 -32.35 -6.32
N THR A 123 -28.78 -31.29 -7.15
CA THR A 123 -29.17 -29.94 -6.74
C THR A 123 -30.55 -29.62 -7.31
N PHE A 124 -31.43 -29.02 -6.51
CA PHE A 124 -32.74 -28.57 -6.98
C PHE A 124 -32.69 -27.08 -7.29
N ALA A 125 -32.83 -26.73 -8.57
CA ALA A 125 -32.93 -25.34 -9.03
C ALA A 125 -34.20 -25.17 -9.85
N PHE A 126 -34.98 -24.12 -9.57
CA PHE A 126 -36.25 -23.83 -10.26
C PHE A 126 -37.24 -25.03 -10.31
N GLY A 127 -37.28 -25.85 -9.25
CA GLY A 127 -38.15 -27.02 -9.17
C GLY A 127 -37.70 -28.24 -9.99
N VAL A 128 -36.50 -28.20 -10.59
CA VAL A 128 -35.92 -29.30 -11.36
C VAL A 128 -34.73 -29.89 -10.62
N ALA A 129 -34.67 -31.22 -10.53
CA ALA A 129 -33.51 -31.95 -10.01
C ALA A 129 -32.41 -32.01 -11.08
N LEU A 130 -31.27 -31.38 -10.82
CA LEU A 130 -30.07 -31.44 -11.65
C LEU A 130 -29.07 -32.37 -10.99
N ALA A 131 -28.81 -33.52 -11.62
CA ALA A 131 -27.74 -34.42 -11.21
C ALA A 131 -26.41 -33.91 -11.80
N SER A 132 -25.40 -33.75 -10.95
CA SER A 132 -24.02 -33.47 -11.34
C SER A 132 -23.08 -34.48 -10.69
N SER A 133 -22.00 -34.82 -11.37
CA SER A 133 -20.92 -35.64 -10.84
C SER A 133 -19.61 -34.88 -10.97
N GLY A 134 -18.80 -34.93 -9.93
CA GLY A 134 -17.48 -34.29 -9.91
C GLY A 134 -16.75 -34.58 -8.62
N ILE A 135 -15.51 -34.11 -8.52
CA ILE A 135 -14.74 -34.21 -7.28
C ILE A 135 -15.26 -33.21 -6.24
N GLN A 136 -15.13 -33.57 -4.96
CA GLN A 136 -15.44 -32.69 -3.82
C GLN A 136 -14.18 -32.52 -2.98
N PRO A 137 -13.31 -31.55 -3.36
CA PRO A 137 -12.08 -31.29 -2.65
C PRO A 137 -12.33 -30.80 -1.23
N VAL A 138 -11.58 -31.32 -0.27
CA VAL A 138 -11.67 -30.92 1.14
C VAL A 138 -10.36 -30.26 1.57
N VAL A 139 -10.47 -29.19 2.36
CA VAL A 139 -9.32 -28.58 3.05
C VAL A 139 -9.08 -29.37 4.33
N SER A 140 -8.00 -30.15 4.35
CA SER A 140 -7.65 -31.05 5.45
C SER A 140 -6.47 -30.52 6.24
N VAL A 141 -6.61 -30.54 7.57
CA VAL A 141 -5.61 -30.09 8.55
C VAL A 141 -5.63 -31.00 9.77
N GLY A 142 -4.51 -31.10 10.47
CA GLY A 142 -4.44 -31.73 11.80
C GLY A 142 -3.42 -32.85 11.89
N ALA A 143 -2.85 -33.01 13.08
CA ALA A 143 -1.97 -34.13 13.41
C ALA A 143 -2.71 -35.48 13.48
N SER A 144 -4.03 -35.49 13.36
CA SER A 144 -4.89 -36.64 13.66
C SER A 144 -4.59 -37.88 12.79
N GLY A 145 -4.22 -37.70 11.52
CA GLY A 145 -3.73 -38.80 10.68
C GLY A 145 -2.44 -39.44 11.22
N ALA A 146 -1.52 -38.62 11.73
CA ALA A 146 -0.31 -39.09 12.40
C ALA A 146 -0.62 -39.85 13.69
N LEU A 147 -1.56 -39.32 14.50
CA LEU A 147 -1.99 -39.94 15.76
C LEU A 147 -2.70 -41.28 15.53
N MET A 148 -3.53 -41.38 14.50
CA MET A 148 -4.16 -42.64 14.11
C MET A 148 -3.14 -43.65 13.59
N GLY A 149 -2.12 -43.18 12.88
CA GLY A 149 -1.01 -44.04 12.51
C GLY A 149 -0.13 -44.49 13.66
N LEU A 150 0.07 -43.67 14.69
CA LEU A 150 0.69 -44.11 15.94
C LEU A 150 -0.12 -45.23 16.60
N ALA A 151 -1.46 -45.15 16.57
CA ALA A 151 -2.31 -46.24 17.06
C ALA A 151 -2.13 -47.52 16.21
N GLY A 152 -2.03 -47.40 14.88
CA GLY A 152 -1.70 -48.51 13.99
C GLY A 152 -0.32 -49.12 14.28
N ALA A 153 0.70 -48.28 14.51
CA ALA A 153 2.05 -48.73 14.87
C ALA A 153 2.08 -49.44 16.23
N ALA A 154 1.31 -48.96 17.20
CA ALA A 154 1.13 -49.60 18.51
C ALA A 154 0.50 -50.99 18.37
N ALA A 155 -0.51 -51.12 17.50
CA ALA A 155 -1.16 -52.41 17.23
C ALA A 155 -0.18 -53.40 16.58
N ALA A 156 0.58 -52.96 15.57
CA ALA A 156 1.61 -53.78 14.93
C ALA A 156 2.68 -54.26 15.93
N PHE A 157 3.14 -53.36 16.81
CA PHE A 157 4.09 -53.69 17.87
C PHE A 157 3.53 -54.76 18.83
N ALA A 158 2.30 -54.58 19.29
CA ALA A 158 1.69 -55.49 20.25
C ALA A 158 1.29 -56.85 19.63
N LEU A 159 0.92 -56.91 18.35
CA LEU A 159 0.66 -58.16 17.62
C LEU A 159 1.92 -59.00 17.41
N ARG A 160 3.05 -58.37 17.00
CA ARG A 160 4.31 -59.10 16.85
C ARG A 160 4.82 -59.69 18.15
N ARG A 161 4.66 -58.96 19.25
CA ARG A 161 5.08 -59.44 20.57
C ARG A 161 4.27 -60.64 21.08
N ARG A 162 3.01 -60.78 20.65
CA ARG A 162 2.21 -61.99 20.95
C ARG A 162 2.73 -63.22 20.21
N HIS A 163 3.44 -63.02 19.09
CA HIS A 163 4.03 -64.09 18.29
C HIS A 163 5.42 -64.50 18.82
N ASP A 164 6.20 -63.53 19.32
CA ASP A 164 7.53 -63.74 19.90
C ASP A 164 7.44 -63.88 21.44
N SER A 165 7.09 -65.08 21.92
CA SER A 165 6.97 -65.36 23.37
C SER A 165 8.32 -65.30 24.09
N ALA A 166 8.64 -64.18 24.77
CA ALA A 166 9.44 -64.12 26.00
C ALA A 166 9.65 -62.67 26.49
N GLY A 167 9.35 -62.42 27.77
CA GLY A 167 9.99 -61.37 28.57
C GLY A 167 9.12 -60.17 28.96
N ASP A 168 9.09 -59.92 30.28
CA ASP A 168 8.43 -58.79 30.94
C ASP A 168 8.72 -57.44 30.26
N ALA A 169 7.63 -56.79 29.81
CA ALA A 169 7.67 -55.40 29.37
C ALA A 169 7.07 -54.50 30.46
N PRO A 170 7.68 -53.34 30.76
CA PRO A 170 7.18 -52.43 31.79
C PRO A 170 5.84 -51.74 31.44
N VAL A 171 5.27 -51.93 30.24
CA VAL A 171 3.98 -51.33 29.81
C VAL A 171 3.20 -52.31 28.93
N ALA A 172 2.02 -52.74 29.37
CA ALA A 172 1.10 -53.59 28.60
C ALA A 172 0.16 -52.74 27.73
N ILE A 173 0.19 -52.93 26.40
CA ILE A 173 -0.75 -52.28 25.47
C ILE A 173 -1.98 -53.17 25.32
N ASN A 174 -3.15 -52.67 25.74
CA ASN A 174 -4.42 -53.38 25.59
C ASN A 174 -4.91 -53.26 24.13
N LEU A 175 -4.77 -54.36 23.39
CA LEU A 175 -5.19 -54.46 21.97
C LEU A 175 -6.69 -54.18 21.76
N GLY A 176 -7.54 -54.60 22.70
CA GLY A 176 -8.98 -54.39 22.63
C GLY A 176 -9.34 -52.92 22.78
N ALA A 177 -8.73 -52.24 23.77
CA ALA A 177 -8.92 -50.80 23.98
C ALA A 177 -8.37 -49.99 22.80
N LEU A 178 -7.21 -50.37 22.24
CA LEU A 178 -6.62 -49.71 21.08
C LEU A 178 -7.48 -49.90 19.81
N GLY A 179 -7.97 -51.12 19.58
CA GLY A 179 -8.90 -51.42 18.49
C GLY A 179 -10.21 -50.64 18.64
N GLN A 180 -10.72 -50.49 19.86
CA GLN A 180 -11.89 -49.67 20.15
C GLN A 180 -11.65 -48.18 19.86
N VAL A 181 -10.49 -47.62 20.23
CA VAL A 181 -10.15 -46.22 19.92
C VAL A 181 -10.05 -45.99 18.40
N ILE A 182 -9.43 -46.91 17.66
CA ILE A 182 -9.35 -46.84 16.20
C ILE A 182 -10.75 -46.91 15.58
N ALA A 183 -11.57 -47.86 16.02
CA ALA A 183 -12.94 -48.05 15.52
C ALA A 183 -13.85 -46.86 15.83
N ILE A 184 -13.78 -46.29 17.04
CA ILE A 184 -14.57 -45.11 17.41
C ILE A 184 -14.15 -43.91 16.56
N ASN A 185 -12.85 -43.64 16.38
CA ASN A 185 -12.42 -42.49 15.58
C ASN A 185 -12.82 -42.64 14.10
N LEU A 186 -12.60 -43.83 13.49
CA LEU A 186 -13.02 -44.12 12.12
C LEU A 186 -14.55 -44.21 11.95
N GLY A 187 -15.30 -44.57 12.98
CA GLY A 187 -16.76 -44.58 12.96
C GLY A 187 -17.35 -43.17 13.15
N SER A 188 -16.72 -42.34 13.99
CA SER A 188 -17.24 -41.03 14.37
C SER A 188 -17.32 -40.04 13.21
N GLY A 189 -16.42 -40.12 12.22
CA GLY A 189 -16.47 -39.24 11.05
C GLY A 189 -17.58 -39.56 10.05
N PHE A 190 -18.35 -40.64 10.24
CA PHE A 190 -19.63 -40.81 9.53
C PHE A 190 -20.78 -40.03 10.18
N LEU A 191 -20.59 -39.58 11.43
CA LEU A 191 -21.60 -38.87 12.22
C LEU A 191 -21.25 -37.38 12.42
N ILE A 192 -19.96 -37.04 12.38
CA ILE A 192 -19.44 -35.69 12.61
C ILE A 192 -18.84 -35.17 11.30
N SER A 193 -19.46 -34.11 10.75
CA SER A 193 -18.93 -33.40 9.59
C SER A 193 -17.61 -32.70 9.92
N GLY A 194 -16.68 -32.66 8.97
CA GLY A 194 -15.37 -32.01 9.11
C GLY A 194 -14.23 -32.92 9.60
N ILE A 195 -14.44 -34.25 9.69
CA ILE A 195 -13.38 -35.23 9.97
C ILE A 195 -12.93 -35.88 8.66
N ASP A 196 -11.63 -35.79 8.36
CA ASP A 196 -11.03 -36.42 7.19
C ASP A 196 -10.71 -37.91 7.44
N GLN A 197 -11.64 -38.77 7.01
CA GLN A 197 -11.52 -40.22 7.19
C GLN A 197 -10.46 -40.85 6.29
N ALA A 198 -10.20 -40.27 5.12
CA ALA A 198 -9.15 -40.75 4.23
C ALA A 198 -7.77 -40.52 4.89
N ALA A 199 -7.57 -39.38 5.55
CA ALA A 199 -6.36 -39.13 6.31
C ALA A 199 -6.19 -40.08 7.50
N HIS A 200 -7.26 -40.37 8.25
CA HIS A 200 -7.19 -41.30 9.38
C HIS A 200 -6.89 -42.72 8.93
N LEU A 201 -7.58 -43.22 7.91
CA LEU A 201 -7.36 -44.56 7.36
C LEU A 201 -5.94 -44.70 6.80
N GLY A 202 -5.48 -43.71 6.03
CA GLY A 202 -4.13 -43.69 5.47
C GLY A 202 -3.07 -43.69 6.57
N GLY A 203 -3.30 -42.89 7.61
CA GLY A 203 -2.49 -42.86 8.83
C GLY A 203 -2.38 -44.23 9.48
N VAL A 204 -3.50 -44.88 9.82
CA VAL A 204 -3.55 -46.22 10.45
C VAL A 204 -2.77 -47.24 9.63
N VAL A 205 -3.05 -47.32 8.31
CA VAL A 205 -2.44 -48.31 7.42
C VAL A 205 -0.92 -48.12 7.34
N VAL A 206 -0.48 -46.89 7.05
CA VAL A 206 0.96 -46.58 6.93
C VAL A 206 1.66 -46.76 8.26
N GLY A 207 1.04 -46.32 9.36
CA GLY A 207 1.56 -46.50 10.72
C GLY A 207 1.69 -47.97 11.11
N PHE A 208 0.72 -48.81 10.78
CA PHE A 208 0.77 -50.25 11.01
C PHE A 208 1.92 -50.90 10.22
N ILE A 209 2.06 -50.60 8.93
CA ILE A 209 3.14 -51.12 8.08
C ILE A 209 4.51 -50.67 8.61
N ALA A 210 4.66 -49.37 8.90
CA ALA A 210 5.90 -48.81 9.43
C ALA A 210 6.26 -49.43 10.79
N GLY A 211 5.29 -49.56 11.69
CA GLY A 211 5.45 -50.25 12.97
C GLY A 211 5.87 -51.71 12.77
N TRP A 212 5.18 -52.45 11.89
CA TRP A 212 5.52 -53.83 11.58
C TRP A 212 6.98 -53.93 11.10
N LEU A 213 7.41 -53.12 10.13
CA LEU A 213 8.79 -53.18 9.62
C LEU A 213 9.85 -52.78 10.67
N MET A 214 9.61 -51.70 11.42
CA MET A 214 10.57 -51.17 12.40
C MET A 214 10.76 -52.10 13.61
N TYR A 215 9.70 -52.77 14.05
CA TYR A 215 9.70 -53.54 15.30
C TYR A 215 10.06 -55.03 15.16
N GLY A 216 10.60 -55.49 14.02
CA GLY A 216 11.14 -56.87 13.96
C GLY A 216 12.11 -57.26 12.84
N ALA A 217 12.81 -56.31 12.21
CA ALA A 217 13.97 -56.62 11.34
C ALA A 217 15.32 -56.56 12.12
N GLY A 218 16.47 -56.94 11.54
CA GLY A 218 17.82 -56.81 12.15
C GLY A 218 18.29 -55.35 12.36
N ARG A 219 19.25 -55.12 13.28
CA ARG A 219 19.59 -53.81 13.91
C ARG A 219 19.79 -52.60 12.96
N SER A 220 20.33 -52.75 11.74
CA SER A 220 20.60 -51.63 10.81
C SER A 220 19.52 -51.39 9.73
N MET A 221 18.61 -52.35 9.47
CA MET A 221 17.57 -52.22 8.43
C MET A 221 16.23 -51.66 8.94
N ARG A 222 16.11 -51.37 10.25
CA ARG A 222 14.81 -51.10 10.90
C ARG A 222 14.13 -49.81 10.46
N VAL A 223 14.87 -48.73 10.21
CA VAL A 223 14.28 -47.41 9.92
C VAL A 223 14.44 -47.01 8.44
N ALA A 224 15.53 -47.42 7.79
CA ALA A 224 15.82 -47.02 6.42
C ALA A 224 14.82 -47.59 5.41
N VAL A 225 14.46 -48.89 5.53
CA VAL A 225 13.54 -49.56 4.60
C VAL A 225 12.15 -48.90 4.54
N PRO A 226 11.41 -48.71 5.66
CA PRO A 226 10.10 -48.06 5.59
C PRO A 226 10.17 -46.62 5.08
N LEU A 227 11.27 -45.91 5.36
CA LEU A 227 11.46 -44.53 4.93
C LEU A 227 11.72 -44.45 3.41
N VAL A 228 12.57 -45.32 2.87
CA VAL A 228 12.81 -45.41 1.41
C VAL A 228 11.55 -45.82 0.67
N LEU A 229 10.82 -46.83 1.16
CA LEU A 229 9.55 -47.27 0.56
C LEU A 229 8.51 -46.15 0.55
N ALA A 230 8.38 -45.42 1.66
CA ALA A 230 7.45 -44.30 1.74
C ALA A 230 7.83 -43.16 0.80
N VAL A 231 9.11 -42.80 0.72
CA VAL A 231 9.59 -41.72 -0.18
C VAL A 231 9.38 -42.11 -1.64
N LEU A 232 9.84 -43.29 -2.06
CA LEU A 232 9.71 -43.73 -3.46
C LEU A 232 8.25 -43.95 -3.85
N GLY A 233 7.44 -44.56 -2.97
CA GLY A 233 6.02 -44.77 -3.21
C GLY A 233 5.25 -43.46 -3.33
N SER A 234 5.46 -42.52 -2.40
CA SER A 234 4.81 -41.21 -2.43
C SER A 234 5.23 -40.41 -3.66
N ALA A 235 6.52 -40.44 -4.02
CA ALA A 235 7.03 -39.77 -5.22
C ALA A 235 6.42 -40.36 -6.51
N ALA A 236 6.31 -41.69 -6.60
CA ALA A 236 5.68 -42.35 -7.74
C ALA A 236 4.18 -42.01 -7.87
N MET A 237 3.45 -42.00 -6.76
CA MET A 237 2.02 -41.64 -6.74
C MET A 237 1.80 -40.18 -7.11
N LEU A 238 2.60 -39.26 -6.57
CA LEU A 238 2.55 -37.84 -6.91
C LEU A 238 2.92 -37.59 -8.38
N PHE A 239 3.95 -38.28 -8.88
CA PHE A 239 4.34 -38.19 -10.29
C PHE A 239 3.23 -38.70 -11.22
N ALA A 240 2.60 -39.82 -10.87
CA ALA A 240 1.46 -40.35 -11.61
C ALA A 240 0.28 -39.37 -11.60
N ALA A 241 -0.06 -38.80 -10.43
CA ALA A 241 -1.14 -37.83 -10.29
C ALA A 241 -0.89 -36.56 -11.11
N GLN A 242 0.33 -36.03 -11.07
CA GLN A 242 0.73 -34.84 -11.84
C GLN A 242 0.69 -35.08 -13.35
N ARG A 243 1.05 -36.27 -13.80
CA ARG A 243 1.05 -36.63 -15.22
C ARG A 243 -0.33 -36.99 -15.75
N ALA A 244 -1.22 -37.48 -14.89
CA ALA A 244 -2.59 -37.82 -15.26
C ALA A 244 -3.41 -36.59 -15.69
N GLY A 245 -3.06 -35.39 -15.18
CA GLY A 245 -3.60 -34.11 -15.65
C GLY A 245 -5.13 -34.04 -15.65
N SER A 246 -5.75 -33.70 -14.51
CA SER A 246 -7.21 -33.48 -14.43
C SER A 246 -7.54 -32.01 -14.66
N GLU A 247 -8.36 -31.72 -15.68
CA GLU A 247 -8.91 -30.38 -15.93
C GLU A 247 -9.75 -29.90 -14.75
N GLU A 248 -10.48 -30.79 -14.10
CA GLU A 248 -11.30 -30.48 -12.94
C GLU A 248 -10.45 -30.04 -11.73
N LEU A 249 -9.33 -30.73 -11.46
CA LEU A 249 -8.38 -30.31 -10.41
C LEU A 249 -7.77 -28.94 -10.71
N GLN A 250 -7.45 -28.65 -11.97
CA GLN A 250 -6.93 -27.33 -12.36
C GLN A 250 -8.01 -26.24 -12.21
N GLY A 251 -9.25 -26.51 -12.62
CA GLY A 251 -10.37 -25.60 -12.45
C GLY A 251 -10.63 -25.24 -10.98
N TRP A 252 -10.64 -26.24 -10.09
CA TRP A 252 -10.72 -26.02 -8.65
C TRP A 252 -9.53 -25.22 -8.10
N ARG A 253 -8.31 -25.51 -8.57
CA ARG A 253 -7.10 -24.78 -8.18
C ARG A 253 -7.21 -23.31 -8.53
N ASP A 254 -7.58 -22.97 -9.76
CA ASP A 254 -7.66 -21.60 -10.24
C ASP A 254 -8.78 -20.82 -9.54
N ALA A 255 -9.96 -21.44 -9.37
CA ALA A 255 -11.07 -20.84 -8.63
C ALA A 255 -10.69 -20.55 -7.17
N THR A 256 -10.09 -21.54 -6.48
CA THR A 256 -9.67 -21.40 -5.09
C THR A 256 -8.54 -20.37 -4.95
N HIS A 257 -7.62 -20.29 -5.91
CA HIS A 257 -6.54 -19.31 -5.87
C HIS A 257 -7.07 -17.87 -5.92
N ARG A 258 -8.04 -17.60 -6.81
CA ARG A 258 -8.73 -16.30 -6.86
C ARG A 258 -9.44 -15.98 -5.55
N ASP A 259 -10.09 -16.97 -4.94
CA ASP A 259 -10.75 -16.79 -3.64
C ASP A 259 -9.76 -16.48 -2.51
N VAL A 260 -8.61 -17.16 -2.48
CA VAL A 260 -7.52 -16.89 -1.53
C VAL A 260 -6.95 -15.49 -1.71
N GLU A 261 -6.69 -15.07 -2.95
CA GLU A 261 -6.21 -13.71 -3.26
C GLU A 261 -7.22 -12.65 -2.83
N ARG A 262 -8.51 -12.87 -3.08
CA ARG A 262 -9.60 -11.98 -2.64
C ARG A 262 -9.68 -11.87 -1.12
N ASP A 263 -9.61 -12.98 -0.39
CA ASP A 263 -9.62 -12.97 1.09
C ASP A 263 -8.37 -12.29 1.64
N ALA A 264 -7.19 -12.55 1.06
CA ALA A 264 -5.94 -11.89 1.44
C ALA A 264 -6.00 -10.38 1.21
N ALA A 265 -6.53 -9.93 0.06
CA ALA A 265 -6.76 -8.51 -0.23
C ALA A 265 -7.72 -7.87 0.77
N LYS A 266 -8.83 -8.55 1.11
CA LYS A 266 -9.79 -8.10 2.12
C LYS A 266 -9.15 -7.94 3.50
N ARG A 267 -8.36 -8.93 3.95
CA ARG A 267 -7.63 -8.85 5.24
C ARG A 267 -6.62 -7.69 5.24
N LYS A 268 -5.89 -7.49 4.15
CA LYS A 268 -4.95 -6.37 4.01
C LYS A 268 -5.68 -5.02 4.07
N ALA A 269 -6.80 -4.87 3.36
CA ALA A 269 -7.63 -3.67 3.39
C ALA A 269 -8.17 -3.38 4.81
N GLN A 270 -8.62 -4.43 5.53
CA GLN A 270 -9.05 -4.30 6.92
C GLN A 270 -7.92 -3.85 7.85
N GLN A 271 -6.72 -4.42 7.70
CA GLN A 271 -5.54 -4.01 8.48
C GLN A 271 -5.16 -2.55 8.19
N GLN A 272 -5.19 -2.13 6.92
CA GLN A 272 -4.95 -0.75 6.52
C GLN A 272 -6.00 0.20 7.11
N ALA A 273 -7.28 -0.15 7.03
CA ALA A 273 -8.36 0.64 7.63
C ALA A 273 -8.22 0.76 9.15
N ALA A 274 -7.83 -0.32 9.84
CA ALA A 274 -7.56 -0.30 11.27
C ALA A 274 -6.35 0.59 11.63
N ALA A 275 -5.28 0.56 10.83
CA ALA A 275 -4.12 1.42 11.01
C ALA A 275 -4.46 2.90 10.81
N ILE A 276 -5.24 3.23 9.77
CA ILE A 276 -5.75 4.59 9.52
C ILE A 276 -6.64 5.03 10.69
N ALA A 277 -7.54 4.18 11.17
CA ALA A 277 -8.41 4.50 12.30
C ALA A 277 -7.63 4.74 13.60
N GLU A 278 -6.54 4.02 13.84
CA GLU A 278 -5.64 4.28 14.96
C GLU A 278 -4.91 5.62 14.79
N GLN A 279 -4.43 5.92 13.59
CA GLN A 279 -3.78 7.20 13.30
C GLN A 279 -4.75 8.39 13.47
N ILE A 280 -6.02 8.23 13.08
CA ILE A 280 -7.07 9.25 13.34
C ILE A 280 -7.24 9.47 14.84
N ARG A 281 -7.33 8.40 15.64
CA ARG A 281 -7.43 8.51 17.10
C ARG A 281 -6.20 9.21 17.70
N ASP A 282 -5.02 8.85 17.24
CA ASP A 282 -3.76 9.46 17.67
C ASP A 282 -3.70 10.95 17.35
N ASP A 283 -4.08 11.33 16.12
CA ASP A 283 -4.16 12.72 15.67
C ASP A 283 -5.17 13.53 16.49
N GLU A 284 -6.34 12.97 16.82
CA GLU A 284 -7.36 13.61 17.66
C GLU A 284 -6.91 13.76 19.12
N GLN A 285 -6.19 12.78 19.66
CA GLN A 285 -5.68 12.82 21.04
C GLN A 285 -4.53 13.82 21.21
N HIS A 286 -3.65 13.93 20.21
CA HIS A 286 -2.48 14.81 20.23
C HIS A 286 -2.71 16.16 19.55
N ARG A 287 -3.96 16.51 19.23
CA ARG A 287 -4.26 17.79 18.59
C ARG A 287 -3.91 18.99 19.50
N PRO A 288 -3.39 20.08 18.93
CA PRO A 288 -3.21 21.33 19.66
C PRO A 288 -4.53 21.86 20.23
N THR A 289 -4.48 22.55 21.37
CA THR A 289 -5.66 23.26 21.89
C THR A 289 -6.03 24.38 20.91
N PRO A 290 -7.30 24.48 20.47
CA PRO A 290 -7.74 25.55 19.59
C PRO A 290 -7.44 26.94 20.15
N VAL A 291 -7.09 27.88 19.28
CA VAL A 291 -6.78 29.27 19.63
C VAL A 291 -7.79 30.25 18.99
N SER A 292 -7.74 31.53 19.36
CA SER A 292 -8.61 32.54 18.75
C SER A 292 -8.27 32.77 17.27
N ALA A 293 -9.18 33.38 16.50
CA ALA A 293 -8.95 33.69 15.09
C ALA A 293 -7.74 34.61 14.88
N GLU A 294 -7.50 35.57 15.77
CA GLU A 294 -6.34 36.46 15.71
C GLU A 294 -5.03 35.70 15.93
N GLN A 295 -5.03 34.72 16.84
CA GLN A 295 -3.85 33.89 17.10
C GLN A 295 -3.60 32.89 15.97
N ALA A 296 -4.67 32.32 15.39
CA ALA A 296 -4.60 31.41 14.25
C ALA A 296 -4.19 32.10 12.94
N ALA A 297 -4.56 33.37 12.75
CA ALA A 297 -4.12 34.18 11.61
C ALA A 297 -2.60 34.39 11.57
N GLY A 298 -1.93 34.18 12.71
CA GLY A 298 -0.49 34.36 12.84
C GLY A 298 -0.05 35.81 12.62
N THR A 299 1.19 35.99 12.16
CA THR A 299 1.71 37.31 11.83
C THR A 299 1.39 37.64 10.38
N VAL A 300 0.70 38.76 10.15
CA VAL A 300 0.25 39.20 8.83
C VAL A 300 1.10 40.38 8.36
N VAL A 301 1.78 40.21 7.21
CA VAL A 301 2.66 41.21 6.62
C VAL A 301 2.03 41.74 5.33
N PRO A 302 1.82 43.05 5.18
CA PRO A 302 1.33 43.61 3.92
C PRO A 302 2.44 43.56 2.86
N VAL A 303 2.14 42.96 1.71
CA VAL A 303 3.11 42.70 0.64
C VAL A 303 2.71 43.29 -0.71
N GLY A 304 1.49 43.79 -0.88
CA GLY A 304 1.08 44.33 -2.17
C GLY A 304 -0.38 44.73 -2.27
N LYS A 305 -0.83 45.04 -3.49
CA LYS A 305 -2.26 45.15 -3.83
C LYS A 305 -2.77 43.87 -4.48
N TRP A 306 -2.05 43.30 -5.44
CA TRP A 306 -2.38 42.00 -6.07
C TRP A 306 -1.14 41.10 -6.17
N PRO A 307 -0.76 40.46 -5.07
CA PRO A 307 0.35 39.52 -5.07
C PRO A 307 0.03 38.33 -5.99
N TYR A 308 1.04 37.84 -6.71
CA TYR A 308 0.87 36.83 -7.76
C TYR A 308 1.61 35.53 -7.48
N ALA A 309 2.88 35.59 -7.12
CA ALA A 309 3.68 34.43 -6.78
C ALA A 309 4.60 34.71 -5.61
N MET A 310 4.87 33.68 -4.82
CA MET A 310 5.83 33.67 -3.74
C MET A 310 6.79 32.49 -3.91
N VAL A 311 8.07 32.72 -3.60
CA VAL A 311 9.08 31.67 -3.50
C VAL A 311 9.91 31.84 -2.23
N LEU A 312 10.25 30.71 -1.59
CA LEU A 312 11.20 30.65 -0.50
C LEU A 312 12.61 30.51 -1.08
N GLY A 313 13.52 31.42 -0.70
CA GLY A 313 14.93 31.33 -1.08
C GLY A 313 15.58 30.05 -0.56
N THR A 314 16.62 29.57 -1.24
CA THR A 314 17.35 28.34 -0.87
C THR A 314 17.92 28.36 0.55
N SER A 315 18.20 29.54 1.09
CA SER A 315 18.64 29.72 2.49
C SER A 315 17.53 29.51 3.52
N GLY A 316 16.26 29.56 3.12
CA GLY A 316 15.09 29.57 3.99
C GLY A 316 14.87 30.88 4.76
N LYS A 317 15.72 31.90 4.57
CA LYS A 317 15.69 33.16 5.36
C LYS A 317 14.85 34.27 4.74
N ARG A 318 14.48 34.12 3.46
CA ARG A 318 13.84 35.16 2.65
C ARG A 318 12.71 34.57 1.83
N LEU A 319 11.56 35.23 1.87
CA LEU A 319 10.48 35.04 0.92
C LEU A 319 10.51 36.18 -0.10
N TYR A 320 10.28 35.83 -1.35
CA TYR A 320 10.26 36.77 -2.47
C TYR A 320 8.87 36.72 -3.08
N VAL A 321 8.15 37.84 -2.98
CA VAL A 321 6.75 37.96 -3.38
C VAL A 321 6.65 38.94 -4.53
N THR A 322 6.00 38.56 -5.62
CA THR A 322 5.70 39.48 -6.72
C THR A 322 4.34 40.11 -6.51
N ASP A 323 4.25 41.43 -6.68
CA ASP A 323 2.99 42.17 -6.75
C ASP A 323 2.75 42.60 -8.18
N ASN A 324 1.73 42.01 -8.81
CA ASN A 324 1.39 42.28 -10.18
C ASN A 324 0.87 43.71 -10.36
N ASP A 325 0.02 44.19 -9.44
CA ASP A 325 -0.59 45.51 -9.55
C ASP A 325 0.45 46.62 -9.46
N ARG A 326 1.27 46.58 -8.40
CA ARG A 326 2.28 47.62 -8.16
C ARG A 326 3.56 47.43 -8.99
N ASN A 327 3.64 46.34 -9.76
CA ASN A 327 4.83 45.94 -10.50
C ASN A 327 6.09 45.86 -9.60
N THR A 328 6.02 45.12 -8.50
CA THR A 328 7.15 45.06 -7.54
C THR A 328 7.57 43.63 -7.19
N LEU A 329 8.83 43.49 -6.78
CA LEU A 329 9.34 42.34 -6.05
C LEU A 329 9.53 42.76 -4.57
N VAL A 330 8.79 42.14 -3.67
CA VAL A 330 8.86 42.35 -2.23
C VAL A 330 9.67 41.24 -1.59
N VAL A 331 10.67 41.63 -0.80
CA VAL A 331 11.55 40.73 -0.06
C VAL A 331 11.17 40.78 1.41
N VAL A 332 10.79 39.63 1.95
CA VAL A 332 10.35 39.47 3.34
C VAL A 332 11.36 38.62 4.09
N ASP A 333 11.76 39.08 5.27
CA ASP A 333 12.61 38.34 6.20
C ASP A 333 11.74 37.35 7.00
N VAL A 334 12.07 36.06 6.91
CA VAL A 334 11.27 34.98 7.52
C VAL A 334 11.36 35.02 9.05
N GLU A 335 12.54 35.32 9.59
CA GLU A 335 12.76 35.34 11.04
C GLU A 335 12.15 36.59 11.67
N ARG A 336 12.34 37.75 11.03
CA ARG A 336 11.78 39.03 11.49
C ARG A 336 10.30 39.19 11.16
N GLN A 337 9.75 38.33 10.28
CA GLN A 337 8.38 38.40 9.77
C GLN A 337 8.01 39.81 9.28
N ALA A 338 8.90 40.40 8.48
CA ALA A 338 8.77 41.79 8.05
C ALA A 338 9.33 42.01 6.64
N VAL A 339 8.73 42.94 5.91
CA VAL A 339 9.28 43.42 4.63
C VAL A 339 10.61 44.10 4.90
N VAL A 340 11.67 43.64 4.22
CA VAL A 340 13.01 44.23 4.31
C VAL A 340 13.39 45.01 3.06
N ARG A 341 12.71 44.77 1.93
CA ARG A 341 12.93 45.52 0.70
C ARG A 341 11.72 45.41 -0.23
N THR A 342 11.42 46.50 -0.94
CA THR A 342 10.51 46.51 -2.08
C THR A 342 11.27 47.05 -3.28
N ILE A 343 11.34 46.26 -4.35
CA ILE A 343 12.04 46.61 -5.59
C ILE A 343 10.98 46.89 -6.64
N ALA A 344 10.85 48.15 -7.04
CA ALA A 344 9.84 48.59 -8.00
C ALA A 344 10.35 48.49 -9.44
N GLY A 345 9.51 47.93 -10.31
CA GLY A 345 9.66 48.04 -11.75
C GLY A 345 9.30 49.43 -12.26
N GLU A 346 9.50 49.63 -13.56
CA GLU A 346 9.03 50.84 -14.23
C GLU A 346 7.49 50.89 -14.20
N PRO A 347 6.89 52.06 -13.93
CA PRO A 347 5.45 52.21 -14.01
C PRO A 347 5.00 52.04 -15.46
N PHE A 348 3.92 51.29 -15.68
CA PHE A 348 3.30 51.20 -17.00
C PHE A 348 2.59 52.51 -17.33
N ALA A 349 2.74 52.99 -18.56
CA ALA A 349 2.30 54.32 -19.01
C ALA A 349 0.82 54.65 -18.75
N THR A 350 -0.06 53.64 -18.62
CA THR A 350 -1.50 53.82 -18.41
C THR A 350 -1.97 53.53 -16.99
N GLY A 351 -1.08 53.11 -16.08
CA GLY A 351 -1.49 52.41 -14.86
C GLY A 351 -2.32 51.15 -15.18
N LEU A 352 -2.78 50.44 -14.15
CA LEU A 352 -3.68 49.28 -14.31
C LEU A 352 -5.16 49.65 -14.04
N ASP A 353 -5.42 50.83 -13.47
CA ASP A 353 -6.74 51.27 -13.02
C ASP A 353 -7.73 51.59 -14.18
N GLY A 354 -7.27 51.56 -15.44
CA GLY A 354 -8.07 51.75 -16.66
C GLY A 354 -8.26 50.49 -17.51
N CYS A 355 -7.98 49.29 -16.96
CA CYS A 355 -8.05 48.02 -17.68
C CYS A 355 -9.42 47.34 -17.37
N PRO A 356 -10.45 47.45 -18.24
CA PRO A 356 -11.77 46.87 -17.94
C PRO A 356 -11.70 45.35 -18.21
N GLY A 357 -11.21 44.59 -17.23
CA GLY A 357 -11.19 43.12 -17.23
C GLY A 357 -9.85 42.45 -17.56
N ASN A 358 -9.85 41.11 -17.47
CA ASN A 358 -8.81 40.14 -17.89
C ASN A 358 -7.36 40.68 -17.86
N MET A 359 -6.87 40.93 -16.63
CA MET A 359 -5.54 41.44 -16.22
C MET A 359 -4.58 41.68 -17.39
N CYS A 360 -4.60 42.92 -17.92
CA CYS A 360 -3.52 43.59 -18.66
C CYS A 360 -2.39 42.64 -19.14
N ARG A 361 -2.69 41.83 -20.16
CA ARG A 361 -1.93 40.66 -20.65
C ARG A 361 -0.41 40.91 -20.70
N GLY A 362 0.33 40.45 -19.69
CA GLY A 362 1.80 40.49 -19.66
C GLY A 362 2.43 41.74 -19.03
N ARG A 363 1.69 42.48 -18.21
CA ARG A 363 2.19 43.62 -17.43
C ARG A 363 2.10 43.34 -15.93
N GLY A 364 3.12 43.76 -15.20
CA GLY A 364 3.25 43.58 -13.75
C GLY A 364 4.05 42.34 -13.38
N ALA A 365 4.81 42.42 -12.28
CA ALA A 365 5.59 41.31 -11.76
C ALA A 365 4.70 40.05 -11.57
N SER A 366 5.15 38.91 -12.10
CA SER A 366 4.39 37.66 -12.09
C SER A 366 5.24 36.50 -11.55
N GLY A 367 5.70 35.57 -12.39
CA GLY A 367 6.60 34.50 -11.96
C GLY A 367 7.94 35.06 -11.49
N VAL A 368 8.51 34.44 -10.46
CA VAL A 368 9.84 34.76 -9.93
C VAL A 368 10.67 33.50 -9.77
N TYR A 369 11.95 33.58 -10.12
CA TYR A 369 12.96 32.60 -9.78
C TYR A 369 14.12 33.30 -9.07
N VAL A 370 14.65 32.68 -8.01
CA VAL A 370 15.81 33.19 -7.27
C VAL A 370 16.96 32.22 -7.45
N SER A 371 18.15 32.73 -7.79
CA SER A 371 19.34 31.90 -7.97
C SER A 371 19.73 31.22 -6.65
N PRO A 372 20.38 30.04 -6.66
CA PRO A 372 20.69 29.28 -5.44
C PRO A 372 21.64 30.02 -4.48
N ASP A 373 22.45 30.94 -5.00
CA ASP A 373 23.31 31.83 -4.22
C ASP A 373 22.57 33.08 -3.67
N GLU A 374 21.28 33.20 -3.96
CA GLU A 374 20.40 34.33 -3.64
C GLU A 374 20.96 35.70 -4.07
N ARG A 375 21.80 35.72 -5.11
CA ARG A 375 22.35 36.95 -5.65
C ARG A 375 21.42 37.64 -6.64
N TYR A 376 20.72 36.85 -7.46
CA TYR A 376 19.85 37.36 -8.52
C TYR A 376 18.42 36.82 -8.39
N ALA A 377 17.45 37.68 -8.62
CA ALA A 377 16.07 37.29 -8.90
C ALA A 377 15.75 37.56 -10.37
N TYR A 378 15.04 36.64 -11.00
CA TYR A 378 14.55 36.72 -12.37
C TYR A 378 13.03 36.81 -12.32
N VAL A 379 12.46 37.94 -12.75
CA VAL A 379 11.04 38.24 -12.57
C VAL A 379 10.39 38.48 -13.91
N ALA A 380 9.35 37.69 -14.22
CA ALA A 380 8.60 37.77 -15.45
C ALA A 380 7.57 38.91 -15.41
N SER A 381 7.32 39.52 -16.58
CA SER A 381 6.32 40.57 -16.81
C SER A 381 6.55 41.90 -16.07
N MET A 382 7.72 42.11 -15.43
CA MET A 382 8.08 43.45 -14.92
C MET A 382 8.22 44.51 -16.01
N ARG A 383 8.45 44.03 -17.24
CA ARG A 383 8.31 44.77 -18.49
C ARG A 383 7.42 43.94 -19.43
N GLU A 384 6.76 44.60 -20.37
CA GLU A 384 5.90 43.91 -21.34
C GLU A 384 6.68 42.82 -22.09
N SER A 385 6.18 41.59 -22.03
CA SER A 385 6.83 40.40 -22.61
C SER A 385 8.30 40.23 -22.19
N GLY A 386 8.66 40.65 -20.98
CA GLY A 386 10.04 40.67 -20.52
C GLY A 386 10.30 39.77 -19.31
N LEU A 387 11.55 39.35 -19.16
CA LEU A 387 12.12 38.79 -17.94
C LEU A 387 13.22 39.72 -17.44
N ALA A 388 13.01 40.33 -16.27
CA ALA A 388 13.95 41.23 -15.64
C ALA A 388 14.90 40.46 -14.72
N ARG A 389 16.18 40.82 -14.72
CA ARG A 389 17.19 40.32 -13.76
C ARG A 389 17.48 41.40 -12.73
N ILE A 390 17.29 41.05 -11.47
CA ILE A 390 17.42 41.92 -10.31
C ILE A 390 18.60 41.45 -9.48
N ASP A 391 19.54 42.35 -9.18
CA ASP A 391 20.59 42.09 -8.21
C ASP A 391 20.02 42.31 -6.80
N LEU A 392 19.93 41.24 -6.01
CA LEU A 392 19.27 41.25 -4.71
C LEU A 392 20.08 41.97 -3.62
N ASN A 393 21.40 42.13 -3.80
CA ASN A 393 22.26 42.84 -2.85
C ASN A 393 22.04 44.35 -2.95
N SER A 394 22.13 44.87 -4.17
CA SER A 394 21.90 46.29 -4.47
C SER A 394 20.41 46.65 -4.47
N GLY A 395 19.54 45.71 -4.84
CA GLY A 395 18.12 45.93 -5.09
C GLY A 395 17.81 46.62 -6.42
N ALA A 396 18.76 46.61 -7.37
CA ALA A 396 18.59 47.23 -8.68
C ALA A 396 18.12 46.20 -9.72
N ILE A 397 17.20 46.62 -10.60
CA ILE A 397 16.93 45.93 -11.86
C ILE A 397 18.12 46.21 -12.79
N VAL A 398 18.91 45.18 -13.09
CA VAL A 398 20.19 45.35 -13.80
C VAL A 398 19.97 45.38 -15.31
N ASP A 399 19.21 44.41 -15.83
CA ASP A 399 18.91 44.25 -17.25
C ASP A 399 17.70 43.30 -17.44
N GLY A 400 17.41 42.93 -18.69
CA GLY A 400 16.30 42.03 -19.00
C GLY A 400 16.39 41.44 -20.41
N VAL A 401 15.55 40.43 -20.66
CA VAL A 401 15.39 39.78 -21.97
C VAL A 401 13.94 39.88 -22.43
N THR A 402 13.73 40.08 -23.74
CA THR A 402 12.40 39.98 -24.37
C THR A 402 12.07 38.52 -24.68
N LEU A 403 10.88 38.10 -24.28
CA LEU A 403 10.34 36.75 -24.41
C LEU A 403 9.08 36.74 -25.29
N GLY A 404 8.32 35.64 -25.24
CA GLY A 404 6.96 35.59 -25.77
C GLY A 404 5.98 36.39 -24.90
N ARG A 405 4.76 36.56 -25.42
CA ARG A 405 3.69 37.34 -24.78
C ARG A 405 3.23 36.69 -23.48
N PHE A 406 3.17 37.53 -22.45
CA PHE A 406 2.69 37.21 -21.10
C PHE A 406 3.46 36.07 -20.41
N PRO A 407 4.76 36.26 -20.11
CA PRO A 407 5.53 35.30 -19.33
C PRO A 407 4.99 35.25 -17.88
N ARG A 408 4.71 34.05 -17.35
CA ARG A 408 4.06 33.89 -16.03
C ARG A 408 4.70 32.87 -15.07
N ALA A 409 5.26 31.78 -15.57
CA ALA A 409 5.89 30.74 -14.73
C ALA A 409 7.35 30.54 -15.15
N ILE A 410 8.24 30.34 -14.18
CA ILE A 410 9.67 30.21 -14.39
C ILE A 410 10.17 28.95 -13.68
N VAL A 411 10.94 28.12 -14.40
CA VAL A 411 11.63 26.95 -13.84
C VAL A 411 13.08 26.99 -14.28
N ALA A 412 14.02 26.82 -13.35
CA ALA A 412 15.43 26.71 -13.70
C ALA A 412 15.82 25.26 -14.02
N SER A 413 16.75 25.09 -14.96
CA SER A 413 17.47 23.83 -15.20
C SER A 413 18.15 23.29 -13.93
N ALA A 414 18.36 21.96 -13.88
CA ALA A 414 19.06 21.33 -12.75
C ALA A 414 20.50 21.83 -12.56
N SER A 415 21.18 22.21 -13.64
CA SER A 415 22.51 22.84 -13.63
C SER A 415 22.48 24.35 -13.36
N ASN A 416 21.28 24.94 -13.30
CA ASN A 416 21.07 26.39 -13.22
C ASN A 416 21.82 27.20 -14.28
N ASP A 417 21.91 26.66 -15.51
CA ASP A 417 22.56 27.31 -16.66
C ASP A 417 21.56 27.98 -17.62
N ARG A 418 20.26 27.68 -17.46
CA ARG A 418 19.15 28.22 -18.24
C ARG A 418 17.85 28.26 -17.43
N LEU A 419 16.95 29.15 -17.84
CA LEU A 419 15.58 29.29 -17.33
C LEU A 419 14.57 28.93 -18.42
N TYR A 420 13.54 28.19 -18.04
CA TYR A 420 12.36 27.90 -18.83
C TYR A 420 11.26 28.85 -18.39
N VAL A 421 10.75 29.68 -19.30
CA VAL A 421 9.73 30.69 -19.00
C VAL A 421 8.49 30.44 -19.84
N LEU A 422 7.38 30.15 -19.19
CA LEU A 422 6.10 29.87 -19.85
C LEU A 422 5.41 31.18 -20.25
N ASN A 423 5.22 31.37 -21.55
CA ASN A 423 4.55 32.49 -22.19
C ASN A 423 3.08 32.13 -22.41
N SER A 424 2.20 32.62 -21.54
CA SER A 424 0.82 32.11 -21.45
C SER A 424 -0.06 32.50 -22.61
N VAL A 425 0.23 33.61 -23.31
CA VAL A 425 -0.55 34.01 -24.49
C VAL A 425 -0.02 33.33 -25.74
N ASP A 426 1.30 33.25 -25.92
CA ASP A 426 1.88 32.58 -27.09
C ASP A 426 1.77 31.05 -27.05
N ASP A 427 1.41 30.49 -25.89
CA ASP A 427 1.40 29.06 -25.62
C ASP A 427 2.75 28.38 -25.92
N THR A 428 3.82 29.03 -25.48
CA THR A 428 5.20 28.59 -25.66
C THR A 428 5.99 28.65 -24.36
N ILE A 429 7.17 28.02 -24.35
CA ILE A 429 8.17 28.16 -23.30
C ILE A 429 9.45 28.74 -23.93
N SER A 430 9.88 29.91 -23.47
CA SER A 430 11.19 30.47 -23.83
C SER A 430 12.29 29.83 -22.98
N VAL A 431 13.36 29.35 -23.62
CA VAL A 431 14.56 28.84 -22.94
C VAL A 431 15.61 29.94 -22.95
N VAL A 432 15.91 30.51 -21.80
CA VAL A 432 16.83 31.64 -21.63
C VAL A 432 18.15 31.16 -21.04
N SER A 433 19.28 31.42 -21.69
CA SER A 433 20.60 31.06 -21.16
C SER A 433 21.02 32.02 -20.05
N LEU A 434 21.41 31.48 -18.89
CA LEU A 434 22.05 32.25 -17.81
C LEU A 434 23.54 32.43 -18.07
N ALA A 435 24.20 31.45 -18.69
CA ALA A 435 25.61 31.55 -19.06
C ALA A 435 25.86 32.59 -20.17
N HIS A 436 24.93 32.71 -21.12
CA HIS A 436 24.97 33.68 -22.23
C HIS A 436 23.85 34.72 -22.12
N TRP A 437 23.55 35.16 -20.90
CA TRP A 437 22.50 36.16 -20.67
C TRP A 437 22.74 37.45 -21.48
N PRO A 438 21.70 38.12 -22.05
CA PRO A 438 20.26 37.80 -22.00
C PRO A 438 19.75 37.05 -23.26
N GLN A 439 20.36 35.94 -23.67
CA GLN A 439 19.95 35.23 -24.90
C GLN A 439 18.82 34.20 -24.68
N VAL A 440 17.80 34.25 -25.55
CA VAL A 440 16.83 33.16 -25.73
C VAL A 440 17.41 32.15 -26.72
N ILE A 441 17.68 30.93 -26.25
CA ILE A 441 18.37 29.89 -27.03
C ILE A 441 17.41 28.88 -27.69
N ALA A 442 16.15 28.82 -27.24
CA ALA A 442 15.10 28.02 -27.86
C ALA A 442 13.71 28.53 -27.46
N THR A 443 12.71 28.15 -28.27
CA THR A 443 11.28 28.35 -27.97
C THR A 443 10.53 27.04 -28.17
N LEU A 444 9.97 26.48 -27.11
CA LEU A 444 9.21 25.23 -27.11
C LEU A 444 7.72 25.53 -27.30
N ARG A 445 7.03 24.80 -28.18
CA ARG A 445 5.58 24.99 -28.43
C ARG A 445 4.75 24.01 -27.60
N LEU A 446 3.70 24.50 -26.94
CA LEU A 446 2.76 23.67 -26.17
C LEU A 446 1.54 23.28 -27.02
N GLY A 447 0.99 24.23 -27.78
CA GLY A 447 -0.12 24.05 -28.71
C GLY A 447 0.22 24.40 -30.16
N ASP A 448 -0.76 24.22 -31.04
CA ASP A 448 -0.65 24.53 -32.47
C ASP A 448 -0.94 26.01 -32.77
N HIS A 449 -1.68 26.67 -31.87
CA HIS A 449 -2.06 28.07 -31.96
C HIS A 449 -1.73 28.82 -30.66
N ASP A 450 -1.80 30.16 -30.69
CA ASP A 450 -1.70 30.96 -29.47
C ASP A 450 -2.95 30.79 -28.59
N ALA A 451 -2.86 31.16 -27.32
CA ALA A 451 -3.96 31.11 -26.35
C ALA A 451 -4.69 32.46 -26.22
N SER A 452 -4.68 33.29 -27.26
CA SER A 452 -5.29 34.63 -27.22
C SER A 452 -6.81 34.62 -27.07
N SER A 453 -7.47 33.54 -27.48
CA SER A 453 -8.91 33.28 -27.41
C SER A 453 -9.37 32.53 -26.16
N VAL A 454 -8.43 32.04 -25.33
CA VAL A 454 -8.72 31.26 -24.13
C VAL A 454 -9.07 32.19 -22.96
N GLU A 455 -10.08 31.84 -22.18
CA GLU A 455 -10.43 32.56 -20.94
C GLU A 455 -9.27 32.56 -19.94
N PHE A 456 -9.15 33.64 -19.17
CA PHE A 456 -8.09 33.79 -18.18
C PHE A 456 -8.28 32.77 -17.04
N GLY A 457 -7.18 32.18 -16.54
CA GLY A 457 -7.22 31.14 -15.49
C GLY A 457 -6.71 29.75 -15.91
N ARG A 458 -6.05 29.62 -17.07
CA ARG A 458 -5.41 28.35 -17.45
C ARG A 458 -4.37 27.91 -16.40
N ALA A 459 -4.30 26.61 -16.15
CA ALA A 459 -3.28 26.01 -15.31
C ALA A 459 -1.86 26.28 -15.86
N LEU A 460 -0.93 26.64 -14.98
CA LEU A 460 0.44 27.04 -15.34
C LEU A 460 1.50 26.06 -14.85
N SER A 461 1.18 24.78 -14.87
CA SER A 461 2.06 23.75 -14.33
C SER A 461 3.26 23.51 -15.23
N MET A 462 4.46 23.72 -14.68
CA MET A 462 5.73 23.45 -15.32
C MET A 462 6.75 23.03 -14.26
N TRP A 463 7.50 21.96 -14.48
CA TRP A 463 8.51 21.45 -13.54
C TRP A 463 9.54 20.56 -14.23
N LEU A 464 10.64 20.25 -13.56
CA LEU A 464 11.65 19.32 -14.06
C LEU A 464 11.48 17.91 -13.48
N SER A 465 11.87 16.90 -14.25
CA SER A 465 12.13 15.58 -13.72
C SER A 465 13.23 15.62 -12.64
N PRO A 466 13.27 14.67 -11.70
CA PRO A 466 14.27 14.63 -10.63
C PRO A 466 15.73 14.62 -11.12
N ASP A 467 15.97 13.96 -12.26
CA ASP A 467 17.27 13.89 -12.94
C ASP A 467 17.58 15.12 -13.81
N GLY A 468 16.63 16.05 -13.94
CA GLY A 468 16.73 17.27 -14.73
C GLY A 468 16.70 17.05 -16.24
N ARG A 469 16.49 15.81 -16.73
CA ARG A 469 16.55 15.50 -18.16
C ARG A 469 15.29 15.88 -18.90
N ARG A 470 14.14 15.95 -18.23
CA ARG A 470 12.84 16.28 -18.81
C ARG A 470 12.25 17.54 -18.16
N LEU A 471 11.71 18.42 -19.00
CA LEU A 471 10.83 19.52 -18.58
C LEU A 471 9.39 19.13 -18.87
N TYR A 472 8.59 19.00 -17.83
CA TYR A 472 7.16 18.78 -17.93
C TYR A 472 6.44 20.12 -17.96
N ALA A 473 5.41 20.23 -18.79
CA ALA A 473 4.52 21.39 -18.83
C ALA A 473 3.11 20.97 -19.20
N TYR A 474 2.11 21.65 -18.65
CA TYR A 474 0.72 21.45 -19.07
C TYR A 474 0.45 22.13 -20.42
N ALA A 475 0.13 21.33 -21.44
CA ALA A 475 -0.31 21.77 -22.74
C ALA A 475 -1.84 21.77 -22.80
N MET A 476 -2.44 22.90 -22.44
CA MET A 476 -3.90 23.05 -22.32
C MET A 476 -4.66 22.65 -23.59
N GLN A 477 -4.20 23.07 -24.77
CA GLN A 477 -4.87 22.73 -26.04
C GLN A 477 -4.86 21.23 -26.34
N LYS A 478 -3.92 20.49 -25.74
CA LYS A 478 -3.80 19.02 -25.87
C LYS A 478 -4.50 18.26 -24.74
N GLY A 479 -4.96 18.94 -23.68
CA GLY A 479 -5.48 18.29 -22.48
C GLY A 479 -4.48 17.31 -21.86
N ALA A 480 -3.19 17.68 -21.84
CA ALA A 480 -2.12 16.76 -21.49
C ALA A 480 -0.93 17.47 -20.83
N ILE A 481 -0.18 16.73 -20.00
CA ILE A 481 1.19 17.10 -19.63
C ILE A 481 2.12 16.66 -20.76
N VAL A 482 2.94 17.56 -21.28
CA VAL A 482 3.97 17.24 -22.27
C VAL A 482 5.35 17.24 -21.62
N ALA A 483 6.23 16.35 -22.04
CA ALA A 483 7.63 16.29 -21.60
C ALA A 483 8.56 16.68 -22.75
N PHE A 484 9.45 17.64 -22.50
CA PHE A 484 10.53 18.02 -23.39
C PHE A 484 11.87 17.49 -22.87
N ASP A 485 12.71 16.94 -23.75
CA ASP A 485 14.10 16.68 -23.42
C ASP A 485 14.85 18.00 -23.28
N THR A 486 15.52 18.19 -22.14
CA THR A 486 16.19 19.45 -21.78
C THR A 486 17.51 19.69 -22.51
N ALA A 487 18.14 18.64 -23.04
CA ALA A 487 19.36 18.75 -23.83
C ALA A 487 19.02 19.08 -25.29
N MET A 488 17.97 18.46 -25.84
CA MET A 488 17.54 18.62 -27.23
C MET A 488 16.52 19.74 -27.44
N ASN A 489 15.86 20.21 -26.37
CA ASN A 489 14.73 21.16 -26.44
C ASN A 489 13.60 20.65 -27.36
N ALA A 490 13.33 19.34 -27.31
CA ALA A 490 12.38 18.67 -28.19
C ALA A 490 11.34 17.90 -27.38
N LEU A 491 10.09 17.89 -27.87
CA LEU A 491 9.01 17.11 -27.28
C LEU A 491 9.35 15.61 -27.39
N VAL A 492 9.28 14.88 -26.28
CA VAL A 492 9.57 13.43 -26.23
C VAL A 492 8.38 12.58 -25.85
N GLU A 493 7.47 13.10 -25.02
CA GLU A 493 6.36 12.31 -24.48
C GLU A 493 5.16 13.20 -24.17
N THR A 494 3.95 12.64 -24.22
CA THR A 494 2.70 13.32 -23.90
C THR A 494 1.87 12.40 -23.01
N TYR A 495 1.43 12.93 -21.87
CA TYR A 495 0.67 12.23 -20.85
C TYR A 495 -0.72 12.85 -20.78
N PRO A 496 -1.78 12.12 -21.19
CA PRO A 496 -3.14 12.63 -21.05
C PRO A 496 -3.45 12.89 -19.57
N VAL A 497 -4.19 13.96 -19.31
CA VAL A 497 -4.76 14.22 -17.98
C VAL A 497 -6.27 14.07 -18.02
N ASP A 498 -6.88 13.95 -16.84
CA ASP A 498 -8.32 13.89 -16.71
C ASP A 498 -8.96 15.21 -17.19
N SER A 499 -10.20 15.14 -17.69
CA SER A 499 -10.89 16.32 -18.24
C SER A 499 -11.20 17.39 -17.19
N ASP A 500 -11.15 17.02 -15.92
CA ASP A 500 -11.35 17.88 -14.77
C ASP A 500 -10.02 18.31 -14.09
N PHE A 501 -8.89 18.17 -14.78
CA PHE A 501 -7.58 18.64 -14.35
C PHE A 501 -7.60 20.13 -14.02
N ILE A 502 -7.05 20.48 -12.85
CA ILE A 502 -6.93 21.85 -12.36
C ILE A 502 -5.48 22.30 -12.43
N GLN A 503 -4.56 21.55 -11.82
CA GLN A 503 -3.15 21.91 -11.79
C GLN A 503 -2.27 20.72 -11.37
N ALA A 504 -0.99 20.83 -11.69
CA ALA A 504 0.08 19.98 -11.18
C ALA A 504 1.15 20.82 -10.47
N GLN A 505 1.67 20.30 -9.36
CA GLN A 505 2.71 20.94 -8.56
C GLN A 505 3.77 19.90 -8.14
N PRO A 506 5.06 20.14 -8.37
CA PRO A 506 6.09 19.23 -7.90
C PRO A 506 6.23 19.30 -6.37
N GLY A 507 6.44 18.15 -5.74
CA GLY A 507 6.89 18.09 -4.36
C GLY A 507 8.39 18.35 -4.22
N GLU A 508 8.96 17.90 -3.11
CA GLU A 508 10.41 17.86 -2.91
C GLU A 508 11.09 17.04 -4.01
N LYS A 509 12.36 17.35 -4.29
CA LYS A 509 13.10 16.76 -5.42
C LYS A 509 13.08 15.24 -5.35
N GLY A 510 12.35 14.62 -6.28
CA GLY A 510 12.22 13.16 -6.38
C GLY A 510 11.12 12.52 -5.52
N ALA A 511 10.46 13.28 -4.65
CA ALA A 511 9.43 12.76 -3.76
C ALA A 511 8.16 12.38 -4.52
N GLY A 512 7.62 13.28 -5.34
CA GLY A 512 6.41 13.05 -6.14
C GLY A 512 5.89 14.33 -6.78
N ILE A 513 4.79 14.20 -7.52
CA ILE A 513 4.07 15.31 -8.15
C ILE A 513 2.62 15.24 -7.69
N TRP A 514 2.12 16.37 -7.19
CA TRP A 514 0.70 16.56 -6.95
C TRP A 514 -0.02 16.80 -8.27
N ILE A 515 -1.07 16.04 -8.54
CA ILE A 515 -2.05 16.30 -9.60
C ILE A 515 -3.39 16.58 -8.93
N TYR A 516 -3.93 17.77 -9.15
CA TYR A 516 -5.21 18.20 -8.62
C TYR A 516 -6.24 18.18 -9.75
N ASN A 517 -7.28 17.38 -9.55
CA ASN A 517 -8.48 17.32 -10.37
C ASN A 517 -9.67 17.81 -9.53
N LYS A 518 -10.80 18.16 -10.17
CA LYS A 518 -12.03 18.49 -9.42
C LYS A 518 -12.56 17.31 -8.59
N SER A 519 -12.37 16.08 -9.09
CA SER A 519 -12.85 14.84 -8.48
C SER A 519 -11.83 14.12 -7.59
N SER A 520 -10.54 14.43 -7.72
CA SER A 520 -9.48 13.73 -6.99
C SER A 520 -8.22 14.56 -6.82
N VAL A 521 -7.51 14.31 -5.73
CA VAL A 521 -6.11 14.71 -5.57
C VAL A 521 -5.23 13.48 -5.68
N GLN A 522 -4.17 13.54 -6.47
CA GLN A 522 -3.31 12.38 -6.71
C GLN A 522 -1.86 12.72 -6.38
N TRP A 523 -1.18 11.78 -5.74
CA TRP A 523 0.26 11.80 -5.56
C TRP A 523 0.89 10.85 -6.57
N ARG A 524 1.72 11.40 -7.47
CA ARG A 524 2.30 10.66 -8.59
C ARG A 524 3.81 10.55 -8.49
N ASP A 525 4.34 9.50 -9.10
CA ASP A 525 5.78 9.31 -9.23
C ASP A 525 6.43 10.43 -10.05
N ALA A 526 7.55 10.98 -9.56
CA ALA A 526 8.16 12.18 -10.13
C ALA A 526 8.83 11.97 -11.51
N SER A 527 9.11 10.72 -11.90
CA SER A 527 9.76 10.40 -13.17
C SER A 527 8.78 9.81 -14.19
N SER A 528 7.97 8.85 -13.76
CA SER A 528 7.04 8.12 -14.62
C SER A 528 5.64 8.75 -14.68
N LEU A 529 5.29 9.63 -13.75
CA LEU A 529 3.94 10.15 -13.55
C LEU A 529 2.88 9.04 -13.33
N ALA A 530 3.30 7.87 -12.88
CA ALA A 530 2.39 6.81 -12.43
C ALA A 530 1.70 7.23 -11.12
N VAL A 531 0.42 6.91 -10.97
CA VAL A 531 -0.34 7.19 -9.75
C VAL A 531 0.20 6.32 -8.61
N ARG A 532 0.66 6.94 -7.52
CA ARG A 532 1.02 6.24 -6.28
C ARG A 532 -0.17 6.18 -5.35
N ASP A 533 -0.81 7.31 -5.14
CA ASP A 533 -1.99 7.45 -4.30
C ASP A 533 -3.04 8.34 -4.98
N SER A 534 -4.31 8.02 -4.78
CA SER A 534 -5.44 8.81 -5.26
C SER A 534 -6.45 9.01 -4.14
N TYR A 535 -6.79 10.28 -3.90
CA TYR A 535 -7.67 10.73 -2.84
C TYR A 535 -8.91 11.37 -3.48
N PRO A 536 -10.08 10.71 -3.45
CA PRO A 536 -11.32 11.28 -3.98
C PRO A 536 -11.72 12.55 -3.22
N VAL A 537 -12.20 13.56 -3.95
CA VAL A 537 -12.69 14.83 -3.41
C VAL A 537 -14.20 14.74 -3.19
N CYS A 538 -14.64 15.00 -1.97
CA CYS A 538 -16.05 14.99 -1.56
C CYS A 538 -16.67 16.39 -1.57
N GLN A 539 -15.89 17.42 -1.23
CA GLN A 539 -16.35 18.81 -1.21
C GLN A 539 -15.75 19.59 -2.38
N THR A 540 -16.58 19.98 -3.35
CA THR A 540 -16.12 20.62 -4.59
C THR A 540 -16.09 22.15 -4.54
N SER A 541 -16.44 22.75 -3.40
CA SER A 541 -16.46 24.21 -3.19
C SER A 541 -15.07 24.83 -2.96
N MET A 542 -14.00 24.02 -3.00
CA MET A 542 -12.62 24.48 -2.82
C MET A 542 -11.94 24.71 -4.17
N HIS A 543 -11.12 25.77 -4.26
CA HIS A 543 -10.64 26.30 -5.54
C HIS A 543 -9.13 26.52 -5.62
N SER A 544 -8.42 26.58 -4.49
CA SER A 544 -6.96 26.61 -4.46
C SER A 544 -6.42 25.47 -3.60
N PHE A 545 -5.28 24.93 -4.05
CA PHE A 545 -4.66 23.74 -3.49
C PHE A 545 -3.15 23.90 -3.53
N ASP A 546 -2.49 23.56 -2.44
CA ASP A 546 -1.03 23.48 -2.38
C ASP A 546 -0.65 22.31 -1.48
N GLY A 547 0.30 21.51 -1.92
CA GLY A 547 0.71 20.30 -1.21
C GLY A 547 2.06 20.46 -0.54
N SER A 548 2.28 19.75 0.56
CA SER A 548 3.61 19.65 1.14
C SER A 548 4.54 18.86 0.21
N GLY A 549 5.84 19.15 0.29
CA GLY A 549 6.83 18.55 -0.59
C GLY A 549 6.98 17.04 -0.46
N ASP A 550 6.67 16.50 0.71
CA ASP A 550 6.77 15.06 1.04
C ASP A 550 5.50 14.25 0.72
N GLY A 551 4.41 14.90 0.31
CA GLY A 551 3.14 14.22 0.03
C GLY A 551 2.21 14.05 1.25
N SER A 552 2.60 14.55 2.44
CA SER A 552 1.88 14.24 3.70
C SER A 552 0.71 15.19 4.02
N LEU A 553 0.74 16.42 3.51
CA LEU A 553 -0.24 17.46 3.79
C LEU A 553 -0.72 18.16 2.51
N ILE A 554 -1.96 18.62 2.53
CA ILE A 554 -2.52 19.49 1.49
C ILE A 554 -3.22 20.65 2.18
N ALA A 555 -2.90 21.89 1.78
CA ALA A 555 -3.65 23.07 2.13
C ALA A 555 -4.72 23.30 1.05
N VAL A 556 -5.96 23.53 1.48
CA VAL A 556 -7.11 23.73 0.62
C VAL A 556 -7.92 24.94 1.07
N THR A 557 -8.45 25.71 0.11
CA THR A 557 -9.30 26.88 0.40
C THR A 557 -10.62 26.88 -0.34
N GLY A 558 -11.69 27.13 0.41
CA GLY A 558 -13.04 27.36 -0.10
C GLY A 558 -13.27 28.78 -0.61
N TYR A 559 -14.39 29.02 -1.28
CA TYR A 559 -14.92 30.37 -1.49
C TYR A 559 -15.44 31.00 -0.17
N ASP A 560 -15.67 32.31 -0.17
CA ASP A 560 -16.43 33.07 0.85
C ASP A 560 -15.81 33.16 2.27
N ASP A 561 -14.60 33.73 2.38
CA ASP A 561 -13.92 34.03 3.66
C ASP A 561 -13.76 32.82 4.63
N LYS A 562 -13.98 31.60 4.13
CA LYS A 562 -13.74 30.38 4.90
C LYS A 562 -12.25 30.24 5.23
N PRO A 563 -11.92 29.72 6.43
CA PRO A 563 -10.54 29.47 6.78
C PRO A 563 -9.93 28.44 5.82
N MET A 564 -8.64 28.62 5.55
CA MET A 564 -7.83 27.60 4.87
C MET A 564 -7.74 26.36 5.75
N ARG A 565 -8.01 25.19 5.19
CA ARG A 565 -7.88 23.90 5.89
C ARG A 565 -6.59 23.24 5.48
N VAL A 566 -5.88 22.65 6.43
CA VAL A 566 -4.73 21.77 6.19
C VAL A 566 -5.17 20.35 6.48
N ILE A 567 -4.98 19.46 5.51
CA ILE A 567 -5.48 18.09 5.53
C ILE A 567 -4.29 17.15 5.49
N LYS A 568 -4.30 16.15 6.37
CA LYS A 568 -3.31 15.07 6.38
C LYS A 568 -3.75 13.97 5.43
N THR A 569 -2.92 13.66 4.44
CA THR A 569 -3.30 12.77 3.33
C THR A 569 -3.50 11.32 3.78
N ALA A 570 -2.70 10.86 4.74
CA ALA A 570 -2.78 9.51 5.30
C ALA A 570 -4.13 9.21 5.96
N THR A 571 -4.67 10.18 6.72
CA THR A 571 -5.95 10.04 7.43
C THR A 571 -7.12 10.66 6.70
N ARG A 572 -6.84 11.50 5.69
CA ARG A 572 -7.82 12.30 4.92
C ARG A 572 -8.64 13.23 5.81
N ARG A 573 -8.06 13.63 6.94
CA ARG A 573 -8.70 14.48 7.96
C ARG A 573 -8.08 15.86 7.98
N THR A 574 -8.92 16.85 8.26
CA THR A 574 -8.45 18.19 8.61
C THR A 574 -7.66 18.14 9.91
N VAL A 575 -6.46 18.73 9.90
CA VAL A 575 -5.53 18.81 11.04
C VAL A 575 -5.19 20.26 11.42
N GLY A 576 -5.83 21.24 10.78
CA GLY A 576 -5.71 22.65 11.12
C GLY A 576 -6.57 23.54 10.23
N GLU A 577 -7.08 24.62 10.81
CA GLU A 577 -7.82 25.67 10.11
C GLU A 577 -7.25 27.05 10.44
N PHE A 578 -7.05 27.86 9.41
CA PHE A 578 -6.32 29.13 9.48
C PHE A 578 -7.06 30.23 8.72
N PRO A 579 -7.45 31.34 9.37
CA PRO A 579 -8.02 32.49 8.68
C PRO A 579 -6.93 33.23 7.89
N VAL A 580 -7.19 33.53 6.62
CA VAL A 580 -6.30 34.33 5.77
C VAL A 580 -7.13 35.40 5.06
N ALA A 581 -6.71 36.66 5.18
CA ALA A 581 -7.48 37.80 4.71
C ALA A 581 -7.69 37.78 3.17
N GLY A 582 -8.95 37.84 2.74
CA GLY A 582 -9.35 37.86 1.34
C GLY A 582 -9.17 36.52 0.61
N GLY A 583 -8.97 35.42 1.35
CA GLY A 583 -8.69 34.10 0.77
C GLY A 583 -7.22 33.91 0.39
N VAL A 584 -6.86 32.69 0.00
CA VAL A 584 -5.47 32.29 -0.27
C VAL A 584 -5.25 32.08 -1.76
N SER A 585 -4.18 32.68 -2.27
CA SER A 585 -3.73 32.52 -3.65
C SER A 585 -2.64 31.47 -3.82
N GLN A 586 -1.77 31.31 -2.80
CA GLN A 586 -0.69 30.31 -2.78
C GLN A 586 -0.28 30.01 -1.34
N VAL A 587 0.09 28.76 -1.06
CA VAL A 587 0.69 28.31 0.20
C VAL A 587 2.05 27.68 -0.04
N ILE A 588 3.01 27.97 0.83
CA ILE A 588 4.27 27.23 0.92
C ILE A 588 4.37 26.61 2.31
N PHE A 589 4.51 25.29 2.37
CA PHE A 589 4.91 24.59 3.58
C PHE A 589 6.41 24.84 3.81
N ALA A 590 6.75 25.38 4.98
CA ALA A 590 8.16 25.51 5.34
C ALA A 590 8.79 24.11 5.52
N PRO A 591 10.10 23.96 5.32
CA PRO A 591 10.79 22.67 5.49
C PRO A 591 10.69 22.05 6.89
N ASP A 592 10.23 22.81 7.88
CA ASP A 592 10.01 22.32 9.25
C ASP A 592 8.65 21.61 9.42
N HIS A 593 7.77 21.66 8.41
CA HIS A 593 6.38 21.18 8.41
C HIS A 593 5.51 21.73 9.55
N LYS A 594 5.97 22.76 10.26
CA LYS A 594 5.28 23.40 11.37
C LYS A 594 4.81 24.80 11.00
N THR A 595 5.45 25.41 10.02
CA THR A 595 5.15 26.75 9.55
C THR A 595 4.58 26.71 8.14
N LEU A 596 3.56 27.52 7.87
CA LEU A 596 3.04 27.74 6.53
C LEU A 596 3.12 29.22 6.20
N PHE A 597 3.47 29.52 4.96
CA PHE A 597 3.43 30.86 4.40
C PHE A 597 2.23 30.93 3.46
N ALA A 598 1.21 31.71 3.80
CA ALA A 598 0.00 31.85 3.00
C ALA A 598 -0.05 33.24 2.37
N LEU A 599 -0.12 33.29 1.04
CA LEU A 599 -0.24 34.52 0.28
C LEU A 599 -1.72 34.86 0.09
N GLY A 600 -2.19 35.88 0.79
CA GLY A 600 -3.58 36.32 0.77
C GLY A 600 -3.89 37.19 -0.45
N ALA A 601 -5.07 36.97 -1.06
CA ALA A 601 -5.49 37.75 -2.24
C ALA A 601 -5.76 39.24 -1.91
N ALA A 602 -5.94 39.57 -0.63
CA ALA A 602 -6.03 40.95 -0.13
C ALA A 602 -4.67 41.67 0.00
N GLY A 603 -3.58 41.13 -0.56
CA GLY A 603 -2.28 41.79 -0.53
C GLY A 603 -1.45 41.53 0.72
N THR A 604 -1.68 40.40 1.38
CA THR A 604 -1.03 40.04 2.65
C THR A 604 -0.25 38.73 2.54
N LEU A 605 0.74 38.57 3.39
CA LEU A 605 1.48 37.33 3.62
C LEU A 605 1.34 36.94 5.09
N SER A 606 0.71 35.80 5.35
CA SER A 606 0.52 35.28 6.70
C SER A 606 1.56 34.22 7.05
N PHE A 607 2.16 34.35 8.24
CA PHE A 607 3.04 33.36 8.85
C PHE A 607 2.24 32.52 9.84
N LEU A 608 1.80 31.35 9.37
CA LEU A 608 0.90 30.45 10.09
C LEU A 608 1.69 29.34 10.78
N ARG A 609 1.15 28.83 11.89
CA ARG A 609 1.76 27.78 12.70
C ARG A 609 0.79 26.61 12.88
N MET A 610 1.20 25.40 12.55
CA MET A 610 0.37 24.19 12.69
C MET A 610 -0.13 23.93 14.12
N ASP A 611 0.58 24.41 15.15
CA ASP A 611 0.17 24.29 16.55
C ASP A 611 -0.78 25.40 17.04
N ARG A 612 -1.20 26.30 16.15
CA ARG A 612 -2.10 27.43 16.45
C ARG A 612 -3.20 27.52 15.40
N SER A 613 -4.17 26.61 15.47
CA SER A 613 -5.32 26.58 14.57
C SER A 613 -6.63 26.91 15.28
N LEU A 614 -7.66 27.21 14.48
CA LEU A 614 -9.05 27.21 14.94
C LEU A 614 -9.49 25.80 15.37
N ASP A 615 -10.67 25.71 15.99
CA ASP A 615 -11.28 24.41 16.32
C ASP A 615 -11.92 23.80 15.07
N TYR A 616 -11.14 22.99 14.36
CA TYR A 616 -11.53 22.34 13.11
C TYR A 616 -12.42 21.10 13.29
N LEU A 617 -12.81 20.74 14.52
CA LEU A 617 -13.79 19.67 14.78
C LEU A 617 -15.22 20.21 14.94
N GLN A 618 -15.39 21.52 15.17
CA GLN A 618 -16.71 22.15 15.14
C GLN A 618 -17.10 22.41 13.70
N ASP A 619 -17.47 21.32 13.01
CA ASP A 619 -17.81 21.32 11.59
C ASP A 619 -18.97 22.31 11.34
N GLY A 620 -18.72 23.32 10.50
CA GLY A 620 -19.72 24.29 10.03
C GLY A 620 -20.76 23.71 9.06
N GLY A 621 -20.96 22.39 9.07
CA GLY A 621 -21.89 21.66 8.20
C GLY A 621 -21.34 21.25 6.83
N ASP A 622 -20.04 21.47 6.56
CA ASP A 622 -19.42 21.34 5.24
C ASP A 622 -18.76 19.97 4.94
N GLY A 623 -18.54 19.14 5.97
CA GLY A 623 -17.91 17.81 5.85
C GLY A 623 -16.41 17.84 5.54
N GLU A 624 -15.81 16.66 5.36
CA GLU A 624 -14.39 16.55 4.96
C GLU A 624 -14.22 16.80 3.46
N PHE A 625 -13.14 17.51 3.11
CA PHE A 625 -12.82 17.78 1.70
C PHE A 625 -12.44 16.50 0.95
N LEU A 626 -11.57 15.67 1.53
CA LEU A 626 -11.23 14.37 0.99
C LEU A 626 -12.22 13.33 1.52
N CYS A 627 -12.72 12.48 0.62
CA CYS A 627 -13.60 11.39 1.03
C CYS A 627 -12.86 10.45 1.98
N ALA A 628 -13.55 10.07 3.06
CA ALA A 628 -13.07 9.05 3.98
C ALA A 628 -12.61 7.81 3.19
N ALA A 629 -11.57 7.14 3.67
CA ALA A 629 -11.20 5.84 3.13
C ALA A 629 -12.41 4.92 3.31
N SER A 630 -13.11 4.56 2.22
CA SER A 630 -14.22 3.63 2.32
C SER A 630 -13.70 2.33 2.91
N ALA A 631 -14.38 1.79 3.91
CA ALA A 631 -14.05 0.47 4.48
C ALA A 631 -14.45 -0.69 3.53
N ALA A 632 -14.72 -0.41 2.25
CA ALA A 632 -15.31 -1.35 1.33
C ALA A 632 -14.88 -1.07 -0.12
N GLY A 633 -14.01 -1.93 -0.63
CA GLY A 633 -14.10 -2.38 -2.02
C GLY A 633 -15.26 -3.38 -2.12
N THR A 634 -16.49 -2.90 -1.95
CA THR A 634 -17.68 -3.61 -2.42
C THR A 634 -18.00 -3.02 -3.78
N ASP A 635 -17.27 -3.49 -4.79
CA ASP A 635 -17.91 -3.73 -6.08
C ASP A 635 -18.90 -4.88 -5.80
N ASP A 636 -20.10 -4.50 -5.39
CA ASP A 636 -21.29 -5.31 -5.56
C ASP A 636 -21.58 -5.25 -7.06
N ASP A 637 -20.85 -6.07 -7.82
CA ASP A 637 -21.18 -6.33 -9.21
C ASP A 637 -22.54 -7.06 -9.17
N GLY A 638 -23.58 -6.29 -9.49
CA GLY A 638 -24.93 -6.79 -9.60
C GLY A 638 -24.99 -7.95 -10.60
N SER A 639 -25.34 -9.12 -10.10
CA SER A 639 -25.95 -10.18 -10.89
C SER A 639 -27.01 -10.86 -10.03
N GLU A 640 -28.26 -10.40 -10.16
CA GLU A 640 -29.44 -11.25 -10.03
C GLU A 640 -29.51 -12.25 -11.21
#